data_AF-A0A9P1CIE6-F1
#
_entry.id   AF-A0A9P1CIE6-F1
#
_cell.length_a   1.000
_cell.length_b   1.000
_cell.length_c   1.000
_cell.angle_alpha   90.00
_cell.angle_beta   90.00
_cell.angle_gamma   90.00
#
_symmetry.space_group_name_H-M   'P 1'
#
loop_
_entity.id
_entity.type
_entity.pdbx_description
1 polymer ?
#
loop_
_entity_poly.entity_id
_entity_poly.type
_entity_poly.pdbx_seq_one_letter_code
_entity_poly.pdbx_strand_id
1 'polypeptide(L)'
;MASERKTSKAWQVALQLCAAEVCHENHVEEDEKSAVLCNKIPVPSLFGGAGRTTVFGRMLWCAAMLGTGPVIDLYSGIGDSTALLVDGLAHRSSKDRRLVSFERSFERLSFVAARLQGQDAAIHTVDAQTIQQGYWLSFLHKQMDSSQASALLVAGSTAEYLDVVSKGLGEPGLLLLDPDVELPREEFARDWRKLEALKPRAVAIYNTNLPGGAGWVLNRLLALGTYVEAAAGSNDGGQGELDELFQVRAWSFLIRVDSEGPQWPLHNPPSLLVDLQSPGDLPEAQRDESGTVRMVGSEAKEWIQENLKQGWQWQNTTFRAVRGGEVLRIHRTVGEIVPVEVQRPTEDLLTPPTTETNPHRCLAEADPLIEARALRIPCFLNCEGPDFDHRWGEFRRKVLQNAMEGHPAVEELTVEATLMNKGIVESDEILIHGRSRFISRLRHEYTHDGHLEGFCLFGITAAAFLKGRYMLGMEPKELESHGRRFFPHQLGLAEMETAYTMVTDSDSKGGIEFSFLENSGWGVALEDIVSNLERQKSQLGAPFQLYQPKWASLQMRATGLSTRQAGKFHPSWEQLRICGLGDHLTATFDAVLMAENSLRLGLGSLGGEQTLKIHLEFLGRYCPKHAGQGHQCRQRCELLGSCHEDEDTDPVARFLDGVIHPQTLEELPFDLDERRERLREIILGDTRLRSADLLVCSHPTLLCMVLAEASEKPLFVHASSTLLYGLQCLRCAAVSSNLRYFDHSQGSAHSYLQRIRSLLVTKPQMSFLAEGRFLAEQIQYQVGVQVSWVPPLAMYINEGSWYGQGQQGVTQVVVLRSRFFVSLMGELLRSLLREIVALNYQKYPLEVVFLGKDKQFEEQWLSLQQLAGFDAAILWPNDLHQRTFHEVYRMGMPLLMPDADGLYRAQKMSNWGYSSYGARLVTLEEDRKHPFPPWWNSFNATPEIVSYWERFADWQQMPHVQRFSSLPGLVVQTLQLDLRKTSFDMLTFHRQLCKDALDLVSHEILSVMRPTN
;
A
#
# COMPACT_ATOMS: atom_id res chain seq x y z
N MET A 1 25.56 27.06 18.71
CA MET A 1 24.42 27.25 17.79
C MET A 1 24.47 28.55 16.96
N ALA A 2 24.64 29.75 17.53
CA ALA A 2 24.61 30.99 16.71
C ALA A 2 25.82 31.14 15.75
N SER A 3 27.05 30.82 16.19
CA SER A 3 28.22 30.81 15.28
C SER A 3 28.13 29.67 14.26
N GLU A 4 27.58 28.53 14.66
CA GLU A 4 27.36 27.33 13.83
C GLU A 4 26.46 27.64 12.62
N ARG A 5 25.35 28.37 12.85
CA ARG A 5 24.46 28.85 11.78
C ARG A 5 25.15 29.84 10.85
N LYS A 6 26.11 30.62 11.37
CA LYS A 6 26.81 31.65 10.58
C LYS A 6 27.78 31.04 9.58
N THR A 7 28.57 30.04 10.00
CA THR A 7 29.54 29.36 9.12
C THR A 7 28.84 28.58 8.01
N SER A 8 27.82 27.78 8.36
CA SER A 8 27.08 26.98 7.38
C SER A 8 26.36 27.84 6.35
N LYS A 9 25.69 28.92 6.79
CA LYS A 9 25.04 29.88 5.90
C LYS A 9 26.04 30.62 5.02
N ALA A 10 27.22 30.97 5.56
CA ALA A 10 28.28 31.60 4.77
C ALA A 10 28.78 30.67 3.65
N TRP A 11 28.99 29.39 3.95
CA TRP A 11 29.34 28.38 2.95
C TRP A 11 28.25 28.18 1.91
N GLN A 12 26.98 28.03 2.34
CA GLN A 12 25.85 27.88 1.43
C GLN A 12 25.76 29.06 0.45
N VAL A 13 25.82 30.29 0.96
CA VAL A 13 25.77 31.50 0.12
C VAL A 13 26.98 31.57 -0.81
N ALA A 14 28.18 31.31 -0.30
CA ALA A 14 29.38 31.40 -1.11
C ALA A 14 29.40 30.37 -2.24
N LEU A 15 28.98 29.13 -1.96
CA LEU A 15 28.87 28.07 -2.96
C LEU A 15 27.80 28.38 -4.00
N GLN A 16 26.64 28.90 -3.60
CA GLN A 16 25.59 29.31 -4.54
C GLN A 16 26.03 30.46 -5.44
N LEU A 17 26.68 31.49 -4.88
CA LEU A 17 27.19 32.62 -5.65
C LEU A 17 28.27 32.17 -6.63
N CYS A 18 29.26 31.40 -6.15
CA CYS A 18 30.30 30.86 -7.00
C CYS A 18 29.73 29.95 -8.11
N ALA A 19 28.80 29.04 -7.78
CA ALA A 19 28.19 28.16 -8.76
C ALA A 19 27.37 28.93 -9.81
N ALA A 20 26.69 30.01 -9.40
CA ALA A 20 25.96 30.87 -10.33
C ALA A 20 26.89 31.63 -11.27
N GLU A 21 28.06 32.09 -10.79
CA GLU A 21 29.07 32.75 -11.61
C GLU A 21 29.73 31.80 -12.62
N VAL A 22 29.88 30.52 -12.26
CA VAL A 22 30.46 29.49 -13.15
C VAL A 22 29.51 29.13 -14.29
N CYS A 23 28.25 28.80 -13.99
CA CYS A 23 27.23 28.60 -15.01
C CYS A 23 25.80 28.62 -14.44
N HIS A 24 24.86 29.20 -15.20
CA HIS A 24 23.43 29.22 -14.85
C HIS A 24 22.66 27.98 -15.31
N GLU A 25 23.16 27.24 -16.30
CA GLU A 25 22.52 26.03 -16.79
C GLU A 25 22.78 24.84 -15.85
N ASN A 26 21.81 23.92 -15.75
CA ASN A 26 21.98 22.63 -15.09
C ASN A 26 21.82 21.52 -16.14
N HIS A 27 22.84 21.38 -16.98
CA HIS A 27 22.85 20.42 -18.08
C HIS A 27 23.93 19.37 -17.81
N VAL A 28 23.70 18.11 -18.13
CA VAL A 28 24.66 17.06 -17.76
C VAL A 28 25.56 16.71 -18.94
N GLU A 29 25.05 16.91 -20.14
CA GLU A 29 25.87 16.84 -21.34
C GLU A 29 26.59 18.15 -21.57
N GLU A 30 27.90 18.06 -21.68
CA GLU A 30 28.74 19.21 -21.98
C GLU A 30 28.92 19.37 -23.50
N ASP A 31 27.79 19.52 -24.19
CA ASP A 31 27.70 19.77 -25.63
C ASP A 31 28.13 21.20 -26.01
N GLU A 32 28.24 21.49 -27.31
CA GLU A 32 28.60 22.84 -27.79
C GLU A 32 27.63 23.92 -27.28
N LYS A 33 26.36 23.57 -27.04
CA LYS A 33 25.34 24.48 -26.57
C LYS A 33 25.59 24.90 -25.12
N SER A 34 25.82 23.95 -24.23
CA SER A 34 26.18 24.20 -22.83
C SER A 34 27.56 24.87 -22.71
N ALA A 35 28.51 24.55 -23.58
CA ALA A 35 29.80 25.25 -23.65
C ALA A 35 29.63 26.74 -24.01
N VAL A 36 28.70 27.10 -24.90
CA VAL A 36 28.39 28.50 -25.24
C VAL A 36 27.68 29.21 -24.07
N LEU A 37 26.73 28.53 -23.43
CA LEU A 37 25.93 29.11 -22.32
C LEU A 37 26.75 29.29 -21.03
N CYS A 38 27.77 28.47 -20.81
CA CYS A 38 28.64 28.54 -19.64
C CYS A 38 29.98 29.28 -19.90
N ASN A 39 30.06 30.16 -20.92
CA ASN A 39 31.29 30.91 -21.27
C ASN A 39 32.55 30.03 -21.42
N LYS A 40 32.38 28.88 -22.09
CA LYS A 40 33.32 27.73 -22.23
C LYS A 40 33.56 26.99 -20.91
N ILE A 41 33.27 25.70 -20.94
CA ILE A 41 33.58 24.78 -19.84
C ILE A 41 35.06 24.42 -19.93
N PRO A 42 35.92 24.80 -18.96
CA PRO A 42 37.37 24.56 -19.06
C PRO A 42 37.73 23.07 -18.98
N VAL A 43 36.89 22.29 -18.30
CA VAL A 43 37.09 20.86 -18.03
C VAL A 43 35.83 20.10 -18.46
N PRO A 44 35.76 19.60 -19.71
CA PRO A 44 34.56 18.97 -20.24
C PRO A 44 34.36 17.56 -19.66
N SER A 45 33.25 17.22 -19.00
CA SER A 45 32.95 15.83 -18.59
C SER A 45 32.92 14.93 -19.81
N LEU A 46 33.69 13.84 -19.78
CA LEU A 46 33.81 12.93 -20.91
C LEU A 46 32.67 11.90 -20.98
N PHE A 47 31.99 11.65 -19.85
CA PHE A 47 30.99 10.57 -19.75
C PHE A 47 29.73 10.99 -18.98
N GLY A 48 29.39 12.27 -18.97
CA GLY A 48 28.11 12.74 -18.41
C GLY A 48 28.00 12.62 -16.88
N GLY A 49 29.14 12.74 -16.19
CA GLY A 49 29.22 12.73 -14.73
C GLY A 49 29.08 14.12 -14.10
N ALA A 50 29.86 14.38 -13.05
CA ALA A 50 29.96 15.70 -12.41
C ALA A 50 30.73 16.67 -13.33
N GLY A 51 30.08 17.25 -14.34
CA GLY A 51 30.59 18.36 -15.15
C GLY A 51 30.32 19.73 -14.51
N ARG A 52 30.98 20.81 -14.96
CA ARG A 52 30.67 22.19 -14.50
C ARG A 52 29.32 22.69 -14.99
N THR A 53 28.72 22.02 -15.95
CA THR A 53 27.33 22.29 -16.35
C THR A 53 26.33 21.72 -15.36
N THR A 54 26.72 20.78 -14.49
CA THR A 54 25.87 20.29 -13.40
C THR A 54 26.01 21.15 -12.16
N VAL A 55 24.91 21.35 -11.41
CA VAL A 55 24.96 22.09 -10.14
C VAL A 55 25.98 21.44 -9.19
N PHE A 56 26.02 20.10 -9.11
CA PHE A 56 26.95 19.41 -8.24
C PHE A 56 28.41 19.65 -8.61
N GLY A 57 28.78 19.50 -9.89
CA GLY A 57 30.14 19.75 -10.34
C GLY A 57 30.59 21.19 -10.07
N ARG A 58 29.69 22.18 -10.20
CA ARG A 58 29.99 23.56 -9.79
C ARG A 58 30.20 23.69 -8.30
N MET A 59 29.37 23.06 -7.49
CA MET A 59 29.53 23.07 -6.03
C MET A 59 30.86 22.43 -5.62
N LEU A 60 31.25 21.32 -6.24
CA LEU A 60 32.55 20.67 -6.02
C LEU A 60 33.72 21.58 -6.41
N TRP A 61 33.68 22.15 -7.61
CA TRP A 61 34.71 23.08 -8.07
C TRP A 61 34.82 24.30 -7.15
N CYS A 62 33.69 24.89 -6.77
CA CYS A 62 33.64 26.03 -5.86
C CYS A 62 34.14 25.68 -4.45
N ALA A 63 33.82 24.50 -3.93
CA ALA A 63 34.35 24.03 -2.65
C ALA A 63 35.87 23.80 -2.74
N ALA A 64 36.34 23.20 -3.83
CA ALA A 64 37.76 23.05 -4.12
C ALA A 64 38.45 24.40 -4.30
N MET A 65 37.79 25.45 -4.78
CA MET A 65 38.39 26.79 -4.87
C MET A 65 38.38 27.54 -3.52
N LEU A 66 37.25 27.55 -2.82
CA LEU A 66 37.00 28.38 -1.63
C LEU A 66 37.52 27.76 -0.33
N GLY A 67 37.76 26.44 -0.33
CA GLY A 67 38.23 25.72 0.85
C GLY A 67 39.70 25.92 1.17
N THR A 68 40.12 25.39 2.32
CA THR A 68 41.50 25.35 2.79
C THR A 68 41.89 23.93 3.13
N GLY A 69 43.18 23.58 3.06
CA GLY A 69 43.65 22.22 3.32
C GLY A 69 43.50 21.26 2.13
N PRO A 70 44.05 20.04 2.22
CA PRO A 70 44.09 19.09 1.12
C PRO A 70 42.71 18.55 0.78
N VAL A 71 42.50 18.22 -0.50
CA VAL A 71 41.29 17.57 -1.00
C VAL A 71 41.57 16.08 -1.14
N ILE A 72 40.61 15.26 -0.73
CA ILE A 72 40.64 13.82 -0.93
C ILE A 72 39.47 13.45 -1.84
N ASP A 73 39.78 12.71 -2.90
CA ASP A 73 38.82 12.13 -3.83
C ASP A 73 38.88 10.60 -3.72
N LEU A 74 37.74 9.96 -3.57
CA LEU A 74 37.66 8.51 -3.44
C LEU A 74 36.83 7.98 -4.58
N TYR A 75 37.51 7.22 -5.43
CA TYR A 75 36.95 6.47 -6.55
C TYR A 75 36.39 7.38 -7.63
N SER A 76 37.22 8.28 -8.16
CA SER A 76 36.82 9.20 -9.23
C SER A 76 36.38 8.51 -10.54
N GLY A 77 36.56 7.18 -10.61
CA GLY A 77 36.15 6.33 -11.70
C GLY A 77 37.04 6.56 -12.91
N ILE A 78 36.63 7.50 -13.76
CA ILE A 78 37.36 7.90 -14.97
C ILE A 78 38.04 9.28 -14.82
N GLY A 79 37.90 9.91 -13.66
CA GLY A 79 38.64 11.12 -13.29
C GLY A 79 37.93 12.45 -13.56
N ASP A 80 36.63 12.46 -13.88
CA ASP A 80 35.90 13.72 -14.12
C ASP A 80 35.79 14.59 -12.85
N SER A 81 35.47 13.99 -11.70
CA SER A 81 35.47 14.68 -10.42
C SER A 81 36.88 15.14 -10.01
N THR A 82 37.89 14.28 -10.13
CA THR A 82 39.30 14.62 -9.87
C THR A 82 39.75 15.81 -10.72
N ALA A 83 39.42 15.80 -12.02
CA ALA A 83 39.72 16.86 -12.96
C ALA A 83 39.05 18.20 -12.58
N LEU A 84 37.82 18.18 -12.06
CA LEU A 84 37.20 19.39 -11.53
C LEU A 84 37.88 19.90 -10.26
N LEU A 85 38.22 18.99 -9.34
CA LEU A 85 38.84 19.34 -8.07
C LEU A 85 40.24 19.94 -8.29
N VAL A 86 41.04 19.37 -9.19
CA VAL A 86 42.38 19.89 -9.55
C VAL A 86 42.30 21.31 -10.11
N ASP A 87 41.36 21.56 -11.02
CA ASP A 87 41.21 22.90 -11.58
C ASP A 87 40.75 23.91 -10.51
N GLY A 88 39.77 23.56 -9.68
CA GLY A 88 39.35 24.42 -8.56
C GLY A 88 40.51 24.75 -7.62
N LEU A 89 41.38 23.77 -7.36
CA LEU A 89 42.58 23.94 -6.56
C LEU A 89 43.62 24.86 -7.20
N ALA A 90 43.73 24.92 -8.52
CA ALA A 90 44.66 25.80 -9.21
C ALA A 90 44.41 27.29 -8.90
N HIS A 91 43.18 27.63 -8.51
CA HIS A 91 42.77 28.98 -8.11
C HIS A 91 43.05 29.33 -6.65
N ARG A 92 43.47 28.37 -5.81
CA ARG A 92 43.86 28.64 -4.42
C ARG A 92 45.22 29.32 -4.32
N SER A 93 45.58 29.82 -3.14
CA SER A 93 46.98 30.16 -2.83
C SER A 93 47.88 28.91 -2.89
N SER A 94 49.18 29.08 -3.17
CA SER A 94 50.09 27.96 -3.49
C SER A 94 50.17 26.86 -2.43
N LYS A 95 49.91 27.15 -1.16
CA LYS A 95 50.07 26.20 -0.05
C LYS A 95 48.93 25.16 0.08
N ASP A 96 47.79 25.40 -0.58
CA ASP A 96 46.57 24.59 -0.42
C ASP A 96 46.12 23.87 -1.71
N ARG A 97 47.01 23.76 -2.72
CA ARG A 97 46.71 23.16 -4.03
C ARG A 97 46.97 21.65 -4.08
N ARG A 98 46.47 20.90 -3.10
CA ARG A 98 46.79 19.48 -2.90
C ARG A 98 45.56 18.60 -3.08
N LEU A 99 45.64 17.63 -3.99
CA LEU A 99 44.65 16.57 -4.19
C LEU A 99 45.29 15.20 -3.96
N VAL A 100 44.57 14.32 -3.26
CA VAL A 100 44.87 12.88 -3.25
C VAL A 100 43.65 12.13 -3.75
N SER A 101 43.81 11.36 -4.81
CA SER A 101 42.74 10.53 -5.38
C SER A 101 43.08 9.05 -5.25
N PHE A 102 42.11 8.25 -4.81
CA PHE A 102 42.26 6.80 -4.68
C PHE A 102 41.39 6.07 -5.69
N GLU A 103 41.96 5.07 -6.36
CA GLU A 103 41.28 4.28 -7.39
C GLU A 103 41.37 2.78 -7.11
N ARG A 104 40.32 2.03 -7.50
CA ARG A 104 40.22 0.58 -7.24
C ARG A 104 41.31 -0.23 -7.94
N SER A 105 41.72 0.20 -9.12
CA SER A 105 42.68 -0.52 -9.95
C SER A 105 43.71 0.43 -10.57
N PHE A 106 44.85 -0.13 -10.93
CA PHE A 106 45.89 0.60 -11.65
C PHE A 106 45.41 1.10 -13.02
N GLU A 107 44.50 0.37 -13.66
CA GLU A 107 43.88 0.76 -14.91
C GLU A 107 43.03 2.03 -14.75
N ARG A 108 42.13 2.07 -13.75
CA ARG A 108 41.34 3.27 -13.41
C ARG A 108 42.25 4.45 -13.08
N LEU A 109 43.27 4.23 -12.26
CA LEU A 109 44.29 5.23 -11.97
C LEU A 109 44.98 5.77 -13.22
N SER A 110 45.25 4.92 -14.22
CA SER A 110 45.87 5.33 -15.48
C SER A 110 44.94 6.24 -16.30
N PHE A 111 43.63 5.99 -16.28
CA PHE A 111 42.64 6.88 -16.89
C PHE A 111 42.61 8.26 -16.20
N VAL A 112 42.59 8.27 -14.87
CA VAL A 112 42.63 9.52 -14.08
C VAL A 112 43.93 10.29 -14.34
N ALA A 113 45.07 9.60 -14.37
CA ALA A 113 46.36 10.21 -14.68
C ALA A 113 46.38 10.84 -16.07
N ALA A 114 45.94 10.10 -17.10
CA ALA A 114 45.84 10.60 -18.46
C ALA A 114 44.88 11.81 -18.55
N ARG A 115 43.78 11.78 -17.81
CA ARG A 115 42.81 12.87 -17.73
C ARG A 115 43.42 14.15 -17.16
N LEU A 116 44.21 14.03 -16.10
CA LEU A 116 44.88 15.17 -15.47
C LEU A 116 46.06 15.72 -16.27
N GLN A 117 46.70 14.92 -17.13
CA GLN A 117 47.83 15.39 -17.96
C GLN A 117 47.44 16.57 -18.85
N GLY A 118 46.15 16.73 -19.16
CA GLY A 118 45.62 17.88 -19.89
C GLY A 118 45.39 19.16 -19.07
N GLN A 119 45.64 19.17 -17.76
CA GLN A 119 45.24 20.26 -16.84
C GLN A 119 46.40 21.01 -16.16
N ASP A 120 47.62 20.92 -16.69
CA ASP A 120 48.82 21.55 -16.10
C ASP A 120 49.03 21.22 -14.60
N ALA A 121 48.63 20.01 -14.21
CA ALA A 121 48.75 19.51 -12.84
C ALA A 121 50.03 18.67 -12.67
N ALA A 122 50.68 18.81 -11.51
CA ALA A 122 51.79 17.94 -11.13
C ALA A 122 51.23 16.59 -10.66
N ILE A 123 51.26 15.59 -11.53
CA ILE A 123 50.66 14.27 -11.29
C ILE A 123 51.70 13.31 -10.77
N HIS A 124 51.34 12.60 -9.70
CA HIS A 124 52.19 11.62 -9.07
C HIS A 124 51.39 10.34 -8.87
N THR A 125 51.73 9.29 -9.61
CA THR A 125 51.08 7.99 -9.48
C THR A 125 51.86 7.11 -8.53
N VAL A 126 51.16 6.47 -7.61
CA VAL A 126 51.74 5.48 -6.72
C VAL A 126 51.05 4.14 -6.87
N ASP A 127 51.84 3.12 -7.16
CA ASP A 127 51.45 1.74 -7.04
C ASP A 127 51.61 1.27 -5.58
N ALA A 128 50.52 0.74 -5.04
CA ALA A 128 50.39 0.19 -3.70
C ALA A 128 51.44 -0.87 -3.36
N GLN A 129 51.91 -1.64 -4.35
CA GLN A 129 52.82 -2.77 -4.12
C GLN A 129 54.29 -2.35 -3.97
N THR A 130 54.68 -1.18 -4.47
CA THR A 130 56.09 -0.81 -4.63
C THR A 130 56.66 0.11 -3.55
N ILE A 131 55.83 0.61 -2.60
CA ILE A 131 56.28 1.67 -1.70
C ILE A 131 56.48 1.22 -0.24
N GLN A 132 57.71 1.41 0.27
CA GLN A 132 58.02 1.37 1.70
C GLN A 132 57.43 2.59 2.43
N GLN A 133 56.75 2.38 3.57
CA GLN A 133 56.01 3.39 4.35
C GLN A 133 56.74 4.73 4.61
N GLY A 134 58.08 4.75 4.62
CA GLY A 134 58.86 5.98 4.83
C GLY A 134 58.98 6.92 3.61
N TYR A 135 58.82 6.41 2.39
CA TYR A 135 58.97 7.21 1.16
C TYR A 135 57.79 8.19 0.97
N TRP A 136 56.57 7.76 1.31
CA TRP A 136 55.34 8.55 1.20
C TRP A 136 55.38 9.90 1.91
N LEU A 137 55.79 9.92 3.19
CA LEU A 137 55.86 11.15 3.97
C LEU A 137 56.89 12.12 3.37
N SER A 138 58.04 11.59 2.95
CA SER A 138 59.08 12.40 2.31
C SER A 138 58.63 12.96 0.95
N PHE A 139 57.79 12.21 0.23
CA PHE A 139 57.23 12.59 -1.06
C PHE A 139 56.18 13.70 -0.92
N LEU A 140 55.21 13.52 -0.03
CA LEU A 140 54.18 14.51 0.32
C LEU A 140 54.81 15.85 0.76
N HIS A 141 55.94 15.80 1.47
CA HIS A 141 56.63 17.01 1.92
C HIS A 141 57.53 17.68 0.86
N LYS A 142 58.13 16.94 -0.09
CA LYS A 142 59.13 17.49 -1.04
C LYS A 142 58.57 17.95 -2.39
N GLN A 143 57.49 17.34 -2.87
CA GLN A 143 56.98 17.57 -4.24
C GLN A 143 55.81 18.57 -4.30
N MET A 144 55.27 18.99 -3.16
CA MET A 144 54.06 19.82 -3.08
C MET A 144 54.31 21.34 -2.93
N ASP A 145 55.53 21.81 -3.17
CA ASP A 145 55.90 23.25 -3.17
C ASP A 145 55.85 23.86 -4.59
N SER A 146 55.11 23.20 -5.50
CA SER A 146 55.00 23.63 -6.89
C SER A 146 54.02 24.79 -7.05
N SER A 147 54.23 25.64 -8.05
CA SER A 147 53.27 26.68 -8.43
C SER A 147 52.00 26.11 -9.08
N GLN A 148 51.89 24.79 -9.26
CA GLN A 148 50.77 24.09 -9.88
C GLN A 148 49.96 23.30 -8.84
N ALA A 149 48.74 22.89 -9.20
CA ALA A 149 47.99 21.93 -8.39
C ALA A 149 48.69 20.57 -8.45
N SER A 150 48.95 19.96 -7.30
CA SER A 150 49.59 18.65 -7.20
C SER A 150 48.55 17.57 -6.90
N ALA A 151 48.49 16.54 -7.73
CA ALA A 151 47.59 15.41 -7.61
C ALA A 151 48.37 14.11 -7.37
N LEU A 152 48.13 13.47 -6.22
CA LEU A 152 48.68 12.17 -5.88
C LEU A 152 47.62 11.09 -6.09
N LEU A 153 47.87 10.19 -7.03
CA LEU A 153 46.96 9.14 -7.43
C LEU A 153 47.42 7.81 -6.84
N VAL A 154 46.52 7.07 -6.20
CA VAL A 154 46.84 5.83 -5.48
C VAL A 154 45.95 4.68 -5.97
N ALA A 155 46.52 3.56 -6.42
CA ALA A 155 45.75 2.39 -6.84
C ALA A 155 45.65 1.32 -5.73
N GLY A 156 44.47 0.73 -5.53
CA GLY A 156 44.23 -0.44 -4.67
C GLY A 156 43.33 -0.20 -3.44
N SER A 157 43.18 -1.24 -2.59
CA SER A 157 42.33 -1.25 -1.39
C SER A 157 42.69 -0.09 -0.44
N THR A 158 41.77 0.86 -0.25
CA THR A 158 42.15 2.18 0.30
C THR A 158 42.41 2.17 1.82
N ALA A 159 41.79 1.28 2.61
CA ALA A 159 41.90 1.28 4.07
C ALA A 159 43.33 1.27 4.65
N GLU A 160 44.25 0.47 4.09
CA GLU A 160 45.63 0.35 4.62
C GLU A 160 46.46 1.58 4.28
N TYR A 161 46.21 2.20 3.13
CA TYR A 161 46.94 3.37 2.65
C TYR A 161 46.36 4.67 3.18
N LEU A 162 45.05 4.72 3.42
CA LEU A 162 44.38 5.83 4.07
C LEU A 162 45.00 6.11 5.44
N ASP A 163 45.44 5.11 6.19
CA ASP A 163 46.16 5.28 7.47
C ASP A 163 47.52 5.96 7.33
N VAL A 164 48.20 5.78 6.20
CA VAL A 164 49.51 6.39 5.93
C VAL A 164 49.32 7.81 5.39
N VAL A 165 48.39 7.97 4.44
CA VAL A 165 48.05 9.24 3.81
C VAL A 165 47.44 10.22 4.82
N SER A 166 46.55 9.73 5.70
CA SER A 166 45.95 10.53 6.79
C SER A 166 46.99 11.15 7.72
N LYS A 167 48.06 10.42 8.04
CA LYS A 167 49.14 10.90 8.89
C LYS A 167 49.98 12.00 8.23
N GLY A 168 50.05 12.02 6.90
CA GLY A 168 50.86 12.99 6.14
C GLY A 168 50.11 14.22 5.64
N LEU A 169 48.80 14.11 5.38
CA LEU A 169 48.01 15.20 4.78
C LEU A 169 47.62 16.30 5.77
N GLY A 170 47.49 15.96 7.05
CA GLY A 170 46.83 16.81 8.03
C GLY A 170 45.31 16.74 7.89
N GLU A 171 44.61 17.74 8.44
CA GLU A 171 43.14 17.82 8.39
C GLU A 171 42.65 18.11 6.95
N PRO A 172 41.85 17.23 6.33
CA PRO A 172 41.36 17.45 4.98
C PRO A 172 40.39 18.64 4.90
N GLY A 173 40.55 19.45 3.86
CA GLY A 173 39.68 20.55 3.54
C GLY A 173 38.35 20.11 2.95
N LEU A 174 38.41 19.16 2.03
CA LEU A 174 37.24 18.60 1.34
C LEU A 174 37.48 17.10 1.12
N LEU A 175 36.46 16.32 1.41
CA LEU A 175 36.39 14.90 1.10
C LEU A 175 35.26 14.66 0.11
N LEU A 176 35.56 14.13 -1.07
CA LEU A 176 34.56 13.65 -2.03
C LEU A 176 34.40 12.14 -1.88
N LEU A 177 33.16 11.70 -1.70
CA LEU A 177 32.77 10.30 -1.73
C LEU A 177 32.01 10.02 -3.02
N ASP A 178 32.66 9.36 -3.97
CA ASP A 178 32.07 8.92 -5.23
C ASP A 178 32.40 7.44 -5.56
N PRO A 179 32.25 6.50 -4.60
CA PRO A 179 32.55 5.09 -4.85
C PRO A 179 31.77 4.53 -6.03
N ASP A 180 32.38 3.60 -6.73
CA ASP A 180 31.67 2.76 -7.69
C ASP A 180 30.55 1.99 -6.96
N VAL A 181 29.34 1.95 -7.53
CA VAL A 181 28.20 1.20 -6.97
C VAL A 181 28.53 -0.29 -6.81
N GLU A 182 29.49 -0.80 -7.57
CA GLU A 182 29.99 -2.18 -7.51
C GLU A 182 31.02 -2.43 -6.39
N LEU A 183 31.41 -1.40 -5.62
CA LEU A 183 32.33 -1.57 -4.50
C LEU A 183 31.62 -2.33 -3.35
N PRO A 184 32.17 -3.45 -2.85
CA PRO A 184 31.55 -4.18 -1.75
C PRO A 184 31.33 -3.29 -0.52
N ARG A 185 30.17 -3.43 0.14
CA ARG A 185 29.77 -2.58 1.28
C ARG A 185 30.77 -2.63 2.42
N GLU A 186 31.32 -3.82 2.70
CA GLU A 186 32.29 -4.04 3.76
C GLU A 186 33.62 -3.34 3.48
N GLU A 187 34.03 -3.32 2.21
CA GLU A 187 35.25 -2.66 1.75
C GLU A 187 35.13 -1.14 1.92
N PHE A 188 34.06 -0.54 1.37
CA PHE A 188 33.83 0.90 1.54
C PHE A 188 33.63 1.30 3.01
N ALA A 189 32.92 0.50 3.80
CA ALA A 189 32.72 0.80 5.23
C ALA A 189 34.04 0.82 6.01
N ARG A 190 35.02 -0.01 5.63
CA ARG A 190 36.36 -0.02 6.21
C ARG A 190 37.11 1.27 5.87
N ASP A 191 37.03 1.70 4.63
CA ASP A 191 37.65 2.93 4.14
C ASP A 191 37.03 4.17 4.80
N TRP A 192 35.69 4.24 4.83
CA TRP A 192 34.93 5.31 5.46
C TRP A 192 35.32 5.52 6.93
N ARG A 193 35.49 4.44 7.71
CA ARG A 193 35.89 4.55 9.13
C ARG A 193 37.24 5.26 9.31
N LYS A 194 38.17 5.09 8.36
CA LYS A 194 39.48 5.77 8.40
C LYS A 194 39.34 7.26 8.08
N LEU A 195 38.47 7.59 7.14
CA LEU A 195 38.22 8.97 6.70
C LEU A 195 37.36 9.76 7.69
N GLU A 196 36.36 9.13 8.31
CA GLU A 196 35.56 9.74 9.38
C GLU A 196 36.48 10.22 10.53
N ALA A 197 37.54 9.44 10.83
CA ALA A 197 38.53 9.78 11.85
C ALA A 197 39.39 11.01 11.50
N LEU A 198 39.55 11.34 10.21
CA LEU A 198 40.24 12.55 9.75
C LEU A 198 39.46 13.83 10.00
N LYS A 199 38.15 13.73 10.23
CA LYS A 199 37.25 14.86 10.43
C LYS A 199 37.41 15.92 9.33
N PRO A 200 37.17 15.62 8.05
CA PRO A 200 37.27 16.61 6.98
C PRO A 200 36.43 17.87 7.29
N ARG A 201 36.90 19.05 6.86
CA ARG A 201 36.17 20.32 7.05
C ARG A 201 34.88 20.38 6.21
N ALA A 202 34.88 19.74 5.05
CA ALA A 202 33.72 19.58 4.19
C ALA A 202 33.66 18.15 3.63
N VAL A 203 32.45 17.63 3.43
CA VAL A 203 32.20 16.33 2.80
C VAL A 203 31.19 16.50 1.69
N ALA A 204 31.58 16.19 0.46
CA ALA A 204 30.67 16.06 -0.67
C ALA A 204 30.39 14.58 -0.92
N ILE A 205 29.12 14.23 -1.08
CA ILE A 205 28.67 12.85 -1.22
C ILE A 205 27.86 12.73 -2.51
N TYR A 206 28.30 11.83 -3.40
CA TYR A 206 27.47 11.36 -4.49
C TYR A 206 26.50 10.32 -3.95
N ASN A 207 25.28 10.75 -3.64
CA ASN A 207 24.39 9.97 -2.79
C ASN A 207 23.95 8.64 -3.45
N THR A 208 23.90 8.62 -4.77
CA THR A 208 23.51 7.43 -5.56
C THR A 208 24.61 6.40 -5.70
N ASN A 209 25.88 6.79 -5.49
CA ASN A 209 27.02 5.94 -5.83
C ASN A 209 27.56 5.18 -4.62
N LEU A 210 27.19 5.58 -3.39
CA LEU A 210 27.53 4.85 -2.16
C LEU A 210 26.97 3.40 -2.16
N PRO A 211 27.80 2.37 -1.87
CA PRO A 211 27.32 1.00 -1.66
C PRO A 211 26.26 0.93 -0.55
N GLY A 212 25.09 0.37 -0.87
CA GLY A 212 23.91 0.37 0.01
C GLY A 212 23.15 1.71 0.08
N GLY A 213 23.44 2.65 -0.83
CA GLY A 213 22.89 4.00 -0.89
C GLY A 213 23.48 4.95 0.16
N ALA A 214 23.37 6.27 -0.06
CA ALA A 214 24.05 7.23 0.81
C ALA A 214 23.38 7.58 2.13
N GLY A 215 22.16 7.08 2.36
CA GLY A 215 21.43 7.36 3.58
C GLY A 215 22.28 7.12 4.83
N TRP A 216 23.12 6.07 4.84
CA TRP A 216 23.88 5.74 6.03
C TRP A 216 25.08 6.66 6.30
N VAL A 217 25.85 7.12 5.29
CA VAL A 217 26.99 8.06 5.54
C VAL A 217 26.47 9.44 5.89
N LEU A 218 25.49 9.95 5.15
CA LEU A 218 24.87 11.24 5.41
C LEU A 218 24.24 11.27 6.80
N ASN A 219 23.39 10.29 7.12
CA ASN A 219 22.74 10.21 8.43
C ASN A 219 23.76 10.03 9.55
N ARG A 220 24.85 9.29 9.30
CA ARG A 220 25.94 9.13 10.26
C ARG A 220 26.61 10.46 10.58
N LEU A 221 27.01 11.24 9.58
CA LEU A 221 27.66 12.54 9.78
C LEU A 221 26.75 13.56 10.46
N LEU A 222 25.46 13.57 10.09
CA LEU A 222 24.46 14.44 10.74
C LEU A 222 24.20 14.00 12.20
N ALA A 223 24.12 12.69 12.46
CA ALA A 223 23.92 12.15 13.81
C ALA A 223 25.10 12.41 14.74
N LEU A 224 26.33 12.57 14.22
CA LEU A 224 27.47 13.00 15.02
C LEU A 224 27.33 14.44 15.54
N GLY A 225 26.43 15.25 14.94
CA GLY A 225 26.22 16.65 15.31
C GLY A 225 27.39 17.58 14.98
N THR A 226 28.47 17.05 14.40
CA THR A 226 29.66 17.80 13.99
C THR A 226 29.59 18.33 12.57
N TYR A 227 28.61 17.90 11.79
CA TYR A 227 28.37 18.34 10.41
C TYR A 227 26.95 18.85 10.22
N VAL A 228 26.81 19.76 9.26
CA VAL A 228 25.53 20.30 8.81
C VAL A 228 25.48 20.28 7.29
N GLU A 229 24.33 19.93 6.72
CA GLU A 229 24.12 19.95 5.27
C GLU A 229 23.98 21.41 4.80
N ALA A 230 24.95 21.88 4.02
CA ALA A 230 24.97 23.23 3.46
C ALA A 230 24.29 23.31 2.09
N ALA A 231 24.31 22.22 1.32
CA ALA A 231 23.60 22.10 0.05
C ALA A 231 23.26 20.64 -0.26
N ALA A 232 22.20 20.44 -1.03
CA ALA A 232 21.81 19.16 -1.58
C ALA A 232 21.04 19.39 -2.89
N GLY A 233 21.00 18.39 -3.74
CA GLY A 233 20.25 18.47 -4.99
C GLY A 233 20.25 17.18 -5.77
N SER A 234 19.74 17.29 -6.99
CA SER A 234 19.80 16.25 -8.01
C SER A 234 20.24 16.85 -9.34
N ASN A 235 20.98 16.09 -10.13
CA ASN A 235 21.24 16.38 -11.54
C ASN A 235 20.85 15.18 -12.38
N ASP A 236 20.58 15.41 -13.66
CA ASP A 236 20.29 14.28 -14.52
C ASP A 236 21.56 13.41 -14.72
N GLY A 237 21.45 12.13 -15.05
CA GLY A 237 22.56 11.35 -15.59
C GLY A 237 22.76 11.74 -17.06
N GLY A 238 23.99 11.92 -17.55
CA GLY A 238 24.19 12.34 -18.95
C GLY A 238 23.68 11.30 -19.95
N GLN A 239 23.62 11.60 -21.25
CA GLN A 239 23.10 10.66 -22.27
C GLN A 239 23.88 9.32 -22.39
N GLY A 240 25.04 9.20 -21.72
CA GLY A 240 25.74 7.93 -21.58
C GLY A 240 25.12 6.98 -20.55
N GLU A 241 24.23 7.46 -19.67
CA GLU A 241 23.49 6.62 -18.72
C GLU A 241 22.16 6.22 -19.34
N LEU A 242 22.12 5.00 -19.88
CA LEU A 242 20.94 4.48 -20.56
C LEU A 242 19.73 4.37 -19.61
N ASP A 243 19.93 4.33 -18.28
CA ASP A 243 18.89 4.00 -17.30
C ASP A 243 18.10 5.20 -16.79
N GLU A 244 16.82 5.33 -17.16
CA GLU A 244 15.91 6.40 -16.67
C GLU A 244 15.84 6.46 -15.14
N LEU A 245 16.15 5.37 -14.43
CA LEU A 245 16.22 5.36 -12.97
C LEU A 245 17.55 5.90 -12.44
N PHE A 246 18.68 5.76 -13.17
CA PHE A 246 19.97 6.38 -12.85
C PHE A 246 20.12 7.81 -13.39
N GLN A 247 19.24 8.21 -14.30
CA GLN A 247 19.15 9.58 -14.77
C GLN A 247 18.87 10.60 -13.67
N VAL A 248 18.63 10.24 -12.40
CA VAL A 248 18.62 11.24 -11.32
C VAL A 248 19.68 10.89 -10.29
N ARG A 249 20.74 11.69 -10.29
CA ARG A 249 21.91 11.60 -9.42
C ARG A 249 21.75 12.57 -8.26
N ALA A 250 21.43 12.04 -7.08
CA ALA A 250 21.30 12.83 -5.86
C ALA A 250 22.68 13.09 -5.23
N TRP A 251 22.84 14.24 -4.59
CA TRP A 251 24.09 14.59 -3.91
C TRP A 251 23.85 15.47 -2.69
N SER A 252 24.78 15.40 -1.73
CA SER A 252 24.77 16.21 -0.51
C SER A 252 26.13 16.82 -0.27
N PHE A 253 26.15 18.03 0.28
CA PHE A 253 27.34 18.76 0.65
C PHE A 253 27.26 19.20 2.11
N LEU A 254 28.12 18.63 2.95
CA LEU A 254 28.18 18.85 4.38
C LEU A 254 29.38 19.70 4.76
N ILE A 255 29.18 20.57 5.74
CA ILE A 255 30.21 21.40 6.34
C ILE A 255 30.34 21.04 7.82
N ARG A 256 31.58 20.90 8.29
CA ARG A 256 31.86 20.70 9.70
C ARG A 256 31.59 21.99 10.46
N VAL A 257 30.92 21.87 11.61
CA VAL A 257 30.34 23.01 12.35
C VAL A 257 31.39 24.03 12.82
N ASP A 258 32.60 23.57 13.12
CA ASP A 258 33.73 24.37 13.58
C ASP A 258 34.69 24.79 12.44
N SER A 259 34.30 24.57 11.18
CA SER A 259 35.12 24.96 10.04
C SER A 259 35.24 26.49 9.92
N GLU A 260 36.35 26.93 9.35
CA GLU A 260 36.50 28.31 8.93
C GLU A 260 35.56 28.61 7.75
N GLY A 261 35.13 29.87 7.64
CA GLY A 261 34.34 30.31 6.49
C GLY A 261 35.09 30.18 5.17
N PRO A 262 34.38 30.23 4.03
CA PRO A 262 34.99 30.15 2.70
C PRO A 262 36.00 31.30 2.48
N GLN A 263 37.16 30.99 1.90
CA GLN A 263 38.18 31.98 1.55
C GLN A 263 38.05 32.37 0.08
N TRP A 264 37.70 33.63 -0.18
CA TRP A 264 37.63 34.15 -1.55
C TRP A 264 39.03 34.54 -2.03
N PRO A 265 39.54 33.98 -3.14
CA PRO A 265 40.89 34.24 -3.62
C PRO A 265 41.09 35.63 -4.27
N LEU A 266 40.06 36.50 -4.32
CA LEU A 266 40.11 37.80 -5.01
C LEU A 266 39.76 38.98 -4.08
N HIS A 267 40.44 40.11 -4.29
CA HIS A 267 40.31 41.35 -3.52
C HIS A 267 38.94 42.07 -3.61
N ASN A 268 37.98 41.53 -4.37
CA ASN A 268 36.61 42.06 -4.48
C ASN A 268 35.61 40.90 -4.36
N PRO A 269 35.08 40.58 -3.17
CA PRO A 269 33.89 39.74 -3.09
C PRO A 269 32.75 40.41 -3.89
N PRO A 270 31.83 39.64 -4.50
CA PRO A 270 30.65 40.19 -5.16
C PRO A 270 29.96 41.21 -4.24
N SER A 271 29.63 42.39 -4.76
CA SER A 271 29.03 43.50 -3.99
C SER A 271 27.75 43.10 -3.24
N LEU A 272 27.11 42.02 -3.65
CA LEU A 272 25.97 41.35 -2.99
C LEU A 272 26.25 40.76 -1.59
N LEU A 273 27.50 40.48 -1.22
CA LEU A 273 27.82 39.91 0.11
C LEU A 273 27.89 40.94 1.24
N VAL A 274 27.96 42.24 0.92
CA VAL A 274 28.17 43.32 1.90
C VAL A 274 26.87 43.74 2.60
N ASP A 275 25.70 43.56 1.97
CA ASP A 275 24.40 43.99 2.52
C ASP A 275 23.72 43.01 3.49
N LEU A 276 24.31 41.83 3.73
CA LEU A 276 23.78 40.84 4.69
C LEU A 276 24.30 41.03 6.13
N GLN A 277 24.97 42.14 6.42
CA GLN A 277 25.53 42.45 7.74
C GLN A 277 24.81 43.61 8.44
N SER A 278 23.53 43.45 8.83
CA SER A 278 22.91 44.15 9.98
C SER A 278 21.47 43.65 10.21
N PRO A 279 21.17 42.95 11.32
CA PRO A 279 19.80 42.75 11.77
C PRO A 279 19.36 43.93 12.65
N GLY A 280 18.25 44.58 12.31
CA GLY A 280 17.56 45.55 13.15
C GLY A 280 16.55 44.86 14.08
N ASP A 281 16.56 45.27 15.35
CA ASP A 281 15.87 44.64 16.48
C ASP A 281 14.32 44.72 16.43
N LEU A 282 13.65 43.60 16.73
CA LEU A 282 12.27 43.50 17.22
C LEU A 282 12.21 42.45 18.35
N PRO A 283 11.25 42.55 19.29
CA PRO A 283 11.41 42.02 20.65
C PRO A 283 11.27 40.50 20.77
N GLU A 284 12.19 39.92 21.53
CA GLU A 284 12.34 38.50 21.85
C GLU A 284 11.22 37.95 22.75
N ALA A 285 10.43 37.01 22.20
CA ALA A 285 9.99 35.80 22.92
C ALA A 285 9.56 34.70 21.92
N GLN A 286 10.43 33.68 21.79
CA GLN A 286 10.25 32.32 21.25
C GLN A 286 9.58 32.11 19.87
N ARG A 287 10.15 32.72 18.83
CA ARG A 287 10.09 32.18 17.45
C ARG A 287 11.45 32.40 16.77
N ASP A 288 11.91 31.47 15.94
CA ASP A 288 13.02 31.75 15.03
C ASP A 288 12.52 32.38 13.72
N GLU A 289 13.44 32.94 12.93
CA GLU A 289 13.20 33.75 11.73
C GLU A 289 12.47 33.01 10.58
N SER A 290 12.16 31.71 10.74
CA SER A 290 11.31 30.92 9.82
C SER A 290 9.88 30.70 10.34
N GLY A 291 9.58 31.18 11.56
CA GLY A 291 8.33 30.91 12.27
C GLY A 291 8.27 29.53 12.93
N THR A 292 9.40 28.84 13.11
CA THR A 292 9.41 27.40 13.47
C THR A 292 9.81 27.16 14.92
N VAL A 293 9.07 26.28 15.60
CA VAL A 293 9.29 25.87 16.99
C VAL A 293 9.91 24.46 16.99
N ARG A 294 11.07 24.28 17.65
CA ARG A 294 11.71 22.97 17.85
C ARG A 294 11.24 22.35 19.16
N MET A 295 10.72 21.13 19.13
CA MET A 295 10.27 20.40 20.33
C MET A 295 10.58 18.91 20.18
N VAL A 296 10.82 18.24 21.30
CA VAL A 296 11.01 16.78 21.38
C VAL A 296 9.66 16.10 21.62
N GLY A 297 9.50 14.82 21.27
CA GLY A 297 8.19 14.17 21.05
C GLY A 297 7.11 14.32 22.13
N SER A 298 7.47 14.50 23.42
CA SER A 298 6.50 14.78 24.50
C SER A 298 6.11 16.26 24.60
N GLU A 299 7.05 17.19 24.37
CA GLU A 299 6.83 18.64 24.42
C GLU A 299 5.98 19.14 23.24
N ALA A 300 6.17 18.57 22.04
CA ALA A 300 5.41 18.93 20.85
C ALA A 300 3.90 18.65 21.02
N LYS A 301 3.57 17.61 21.79
CA LYS A 301 2.21 17.14 22.01
C LYS A 301 1.42 18.06 22.97
N GLU A 302 2.04 18.49 24.06
CA GLU A 302 1.42 19.40 25.05
C GLU A 302 1.19 20.81 24.46
N TRP A 303 2.14 21.30 23.66
CA TRP A 303 2.05 22.61 23.03
C TRP A 303 0.93 22.69 21.97
N ILE A 304 0.71 21.63 21.19
CA ILE A 304 -0.39 21.56 20.21
C ILE A 304 -1.77 21.55 20.91
N GLN A 305 -1.87 20.89 22.06
CA GLN A 305 -3.11 20.84 22.86
C GLN A 305 -3.47 22.19 23.49
N GLU A 306 -2.47 22.96 23.92
CA GLU A 306 -2.64 24.31 24.48
C GLU A 306 -3.17 25.29 23.41
N ASN A 307 -2.66 25.21 22.17
CA ASN A 307 -3.02 26.13 21.09
C ASN A 307 -4.38 25.82 20.44
N LEU A 308 -4.82 24.55 20.46
CA LEU A 308 -6.18 24.17 20.07
C LEU A 308 -7.23 24.68 21.06
N LYS A 309 -6.92 24.70 22.37
CA LYS A 309 -7.77 25.32 23.41
C LYS A 309 -7.92 26.85 23.22
N GLN A 310 -7.03 27.47 22.47
CA GLN A 310 -7.05 28.91 22.16
C GLN A 310 -7.71 29.25 20.80
N GLY A 311 -8.31 28.28 20.10
CA GLY A 311 -9.27 28.55 19.01
C GLY A 311 -8.72 28.71 17.58
N TRP A 312 -7.60 28.06 17.22
CA TRP A 312 -6.97 28.21 15.90
C TRP A 312 -7.49 27.18 14.84
N GLN A 313 -7.77 27.59 13.58
CA GLN A 313 -8.26 26.73 12.46
C GLN A 313 -7.39 26.79 11.16
N TRP A 314 -7.34 25.70 10.36
CA TRP A 314 -6.36 25.48 9.27
C TRP A 314 -6.94 24.73 8.00
N GLN A 315 -6.37 24.91 6.77
CA GLN A 315 -6.77 24.29 5.47
C GLN A 315 -5.59 23.62 4.64
N ASN A 316 -5.91 22.64 3.74
CA ASN A 316 -5.22 21.49 3.04
C ASN A 316 -3.83 21.57 2.26
N THR A 317 -2.95 20.51 2.30
CA THR A 317 -1.94 19.97 1.26
C THR A 317 -1.12 18.66 1.65
N THR A 318 -0.33 17.98 0.73
CA THR A 318 0.10 16.50 0.57
C THR A 318 1.63 16.04 0.70
N PHE A 319 2.01 14.70 0.66
CA PHE A 319 3.33 14.04 1.04
C PHE A 319 4.11 13.05 0.05
N ARG A 320 5.46 12.81 0.23
CA ARG A 320 6.35 11.72 -0.36
C ARG A 320 7.51 11.25 0.60
N ALA A 321 8.02 10.01 0.53
CA ALA A 321 8.98 9.40 1.51
C ALA A 321 10.40 9.05 0.94
N VAL A 322 11.44 8.99 1.80
CA VAL A 322 12.84 8.56 1.53
C VAL A 322 13.20 7.33 2.42
N ARG A 323 14.01 6.37 1.96
CA ARG A 323 14.30 5.09 2.65
C ARG A 323 15.36 5.18 3.76
N GLY A 324 15.00 4.77 4.99
CA GLY A 324 15.89 4.29 6.07
C GLY A 324 16.02 5.15 7.36
N GLY A 325 15.11 5.00 8.35
CA GLY A 325 15.32 5.29 9.80
C GLY A 325 15.23 6.75 10.32
N GLU A 326 14.19 7.02 11.14
CA GLU A 326 13.81 8.11 12.09
C GLU A 326 14.68 9.40 12.32
N VAL A 327 14.34 10.51 11.63
CA VAL A 327 14.23 11.91 12.16
C VAL A 327 13.13 12.63 11.36
N LEU A 328 12.10 13.21 12.01
CA LEU A 328 11.04 14.02 11.36
C LEU A 328 11.48 15.47 11.17
N ARG A 329 11.64 15.92 9.92
CA ARG A 329 11.65 17.35 9.60
C ARG A 329 10.20 17.86 9.67
N ILE A 330 9.80 18.48 10.77
CA ILE A 330 8.50 19.16 10.85
C ILE A 330 8.61 20.51 10.18
N HIS A 331 8.11 20.58 8.95
CA HIS A 331 7.43 21.75 8.41
C HIS A 331 6.11 21.28 7.82
N ARG A 332 5.01 21.85 8.33
CA ARG A 332 3.60 21.52 8.02
C ARG A 332 3.37 20.06 7.59
N THR A 333 2.94 19.29 8.59
CA THR A 333 2.30 17.96 8.56
C THR A 333 3.23 16.74 8.71
N VAL A 334 2.76 15.81 9.56
CA VAL A 334 3.39 14.58 10.13
C VAL A 334 2.31 13.47 10.02
N GLY A 335 2.55 12.16 9.90
CA GLY A 335 3.77 11.34 9.74
C GLY A 335 3.57 9.87 10.15
N GLU A 336 4.36 8.94 9.61
CA GLU A 336 5.03 7.77 10.24
C GLU A 336 5.96 7.06 9.21
N ILE A 337 7.04 6.36 9.66
CA ILE A 337 8.21 5.90 8.84
C ILE A 337 8.39 4.37 8.92
N VAL A 338 8.48 3.64 7.78
CA VAL A 338 9.02 2.24 7.70
C VAL A 338 9.72 1.94 6.33
N PRO A 339 10.89 1.23 6.25
CA PRO A 339 11.79 1.17 5.08
C PRO A 339 11.66 -0.10 4.19
N VAL A 340 12.24 -0.06 2.98
CA VAL A 340 12.59 -1.21 2.08
C VAL A 340 13.83 -0.81 1.24
N GLU A 341 14.57 -1.72 0.58
CA GLU A 341 15.70 -1.51 -0.38
C GLU A 341 15.28 -1.91 -1.81
N VAL A 342 15.90 -1.38 -2.89
CA VAL A 342 15.66 -1.70 -4.33
C VAL A 342 16.97 -1.32 -5.03
N GLN A 343 17.61 -2.33 -5.62
CA GLN A 343 18.72 -2.20 -6.56
C GLN A 343 18.19 -1.88 -7.98
N ARG A 344 19.05 -1.31 -8.83
CA ARG A 344 18.68 -0.79 -10.16
C ARG A 344 19.14 -1.71 -11.34
N PRO A 345 18.56 -1.54 -12.54
CA PRO A 345 18.75 -2.36 -13.77
C PRO A 345 20.04 -2.12 -14.63
N THR A 346 20.35 -3.06 -15.56
CA THR A 346 21.46 -3.07 -16.56
C THR A 346 21.08 -2.59 -18.00
N GLU A 347 22.05 -2.19 -18.84
CA GLU A 347 21.88 -1.56 -20.19
C GLU A 347 20.94 -2.22 -21.24
N ASP A 348 20.72 -3.53 -21.20
CA ASP A 348 19.69 -4.18 -22.06
C ASP A 348 18.27 -3.66 -21.76
N LEU A 349 18.08 -3.07 -20.57
CA LEU A 349 16.81 -2.55 -20.06
C LEU A 349 16.26 -1.30 -20.70
N LEU A 350 17.07 -0.66 -21.53
CA LEU A 350 17.00 0.77 -21.73
C LEU A 350 16.92 1.16 -23.20
N THR A 351 16.82 0.15 -24.06
CA THR A 351 16.45 0.34 -25.46
C THR A 351 14.92 0.19 -25.58
N PRO A 352 14.17 1.18 -26.11
CA PRO A 352 12.73 1.05 -26.28
C PRO A 352 12.40 -0.13 -27.20
N PRO A 353 11.57 -1.08 -26.77
CA PRO A 353 11.30 -2.27 -27.56
C PRO A 353 10.50 -1.92 -28.82
N THR A 354 11.12 -2.07 -30.00
CA THR A 354 10.41 -1.97 -31.28
C THR A 354 9.49 -3.20 -31.46
N THR A 355 8.60 -3.21 -32.45
CA THR A 355 7.81 -4.41 -32.80
C THR A 355 8.68 -5.58 -33.26
N GLU A 356 9.93 -5.34 -33.64
CA GLU A 356 10.86 -6.35 -34.16
C GLU A 356 11.95 -6.76 -33.14
N THR A 357 12.21 -5.96 -32.10
CA THR A 357 13.34 -6.18 -31.15
C THR A 357 12.93 -6.64 -29.75
N ASN A 358 11.63 -6.85 -29.48
CA ASN A 358 11.21 -7.46 -28.22
C ASN A 358 10.42 -8.75 -28.48
N PRO A 359 11.12 -9.87 -28.68
CA PRO A 359 10.51 -11.19 -28.84
C PRO A 359 9.88 -11.73 -27.54
N HIS A 360 9.95 -10.97 -26.44
CA HIS A 360 9.27 -11.23 -25.17
C HIS A 360 7.96 -10.42 -25.11
N ARG A 361 7.05 -10.64 -26.07
CA ARG A 361 5.71 -10.05 -26.03
C ARG A 361 4.66 -11.14 -26.06
N CYS A 362 4.23 -11.51 -24.87
CA CYS A 362 3.20 -12.49 -24.62
C CYS A 362 1.80 -11.86 -24.66
N LEU A 363 0.82 -12.58 -25.21
CA LEU A 363 -0.58 -12.16 -25.34
C LEU A 363 -1.51 -12.87 -24.36
N ALA A 364 -2.60 -12.25 -23.88
CA ALA A 364 -3.56 -12.90 -22.98
C ALA A 364 -4.47 -13.94 -23.68
N GLU A 365 -3.89 -14.91 -24.39
CA GLU A 365 -4.59 -15.78 -25.36
C GLU A 365 -5.74 -16.60 -24.77
N ALA A 366 -5.72 -16.86 -23.47
CA ALA A 366 -6.73 -17.66 -22.80
C ALA A 366 -8.01 -16.86 -22.44
N ASP A 367 -7.95 -15.52 -22.42
CA ASP A 367 -9.05 -14.67 -21.97
C ASP A 367 -10.36 -14.90 -22.74
N PRO A 368 -11.54 -14.99 -22.09
CA PRO A 368 -12.80 -15.14 -22.81
C PRO A 368 -13.15 -13.93 -23.70
N LEU A 369 -12.66 -12.72 -23.38
CA LEU A 369 -12.88 -11.52 -24.18
C LEU A 369 -11.87 -11.44 -25.33
N ILE A 370 -12.37 -11.38 -26.57
CA ILE A 370 -11.54 -11.37 -27.79
C ILE A 370 -10.56 -10.18 -27.79
N GLU A 371 -11.00 -9.01 -27.35
CA GLU A 371 -10.19 -7.79 -27.28
C GLU A 371 -9.10 -7.89 -26.20
N ALA A 372 -9.37 -8.64 -25.12
CA ALA A 372 -8.42 -8.88 -24.05
C ALA A 372 -7.29 -9.82 -24.50
N ARG A 373 -7.57 -10.77 -25.39
CA ARG A 373 -6.53 -11.62 -26.00
C ARG A 373 -5.46 -10.84 -26.76
N ALA A 374 -5.79 -9.63 -27.21
CA ALA A 374 -4.85 -8.74 -27.87
C ALA A 374 -4.07 -7.82 -26.91
N LEU A 375 -4.25 -7.96 -25.58
CA LEU A 375 -3.44 -7.29 -24.57
C LEU A 375 -2.11 -8.02 -24.39
N ARG A 376 -1.06 -7.23 -24.22
CA ARG A 376 0.26 -7.73 -23.83
C ARG A 376 0.26 -8.06 -22.35
N ILE A 377 0.92 -9.15 -21.97
CA ILE A 377 1.13 -9.57 -20.58
C ILE A 377 2.60 -9.91 -20.37
N PRO A 378 3.08 -9.92 -19.10
CA PRO A 378 4.44 -10.35 -18.79
C PRO A 378 4.72 -11.79 -19.28
N CYS A 379 5.93 -12.06 -19.79
CA CYS A 379 6.19 -13.26 -20.58
C CYS A 379 6.28 -14.54 -19.78
N PHE A 380 6.69 -14.46 -18.53
CA PHE A 380 6.72 -15.61 -17.62
C PHE A 380 5.34 -16.21 -17.33
N LEU A 381 4.26 -15.47 -17.57
CA LEU A 381 2.88 -15.99 -17.49
C LEU A 381 2.48 -16.83 -18.71
N ASN A 382 3.19 -16.67 -19.82
CA ASN A 382 2.89 -17.32 -21.10
C ASN A 382 3.99 -18.27 -21.58
N CYS A 383 5.18 -18.21 -20.99
CA CYS A 383 6.30 -19.07 -21.32
C CYS A 383 6.74 -19.03 -22.78
N GLU A 384 6.59 -17.88 -23.41
CA GLU A 384 6.98 -17.63 -24.78
C GLU A 384 8.02 -16.49 -24.82
N GLY A 385 9.05 -16.68 -25.63
CA GLY A 385 10.19 -15.76 -25.75
C GLY A 385 11.51 -16.54 -25.89
N PRO A 386 12.60 -15.89 -26.35
CA PRO A 386 13.86 -16.57 -26.62
C PRO A 386 14.56 -17.11 -25.36
N ASP A 387 14.20 -16.61 -24.18
CA ASP A 387 14.73 -17.09 -22.90
C ASP A 387 13.99 -18.34 -22.39
N PHE A 388 12.85 -18.69 -23.00
CA PHE A 388 12.10 -19.89 -22.66
C PHE A 388 12.47 -21.02 -23.62
N ASP A 389 12.64 -22.23 -23.08
CA ASP A 389 12.71 -23.41 -23.91
C ASP A 389 11.46 -23.47 -24.80
N HIS A 390 11.63 -23.54 -26.12
CA HIS A 390 10.54 -23.66 -27.10
C HIS A 390 9.52 -24.76 -26.76
N ARG A 391 9.94 -25.81 -26.05
CA ARG A 391 9.08 -26.87 -25.54
C ARG A 391 8.00 -26.33 -24.61
N TRP A 392 8.25 -25.24 -23.87
CA TRP A 392 7.23 -24.60 -23.03
C TRP A 392 6.09 -24.00 -23.83
N GLY A 393 6.39 -23.25 -24.89
CA GLY A 393 5.37 -22.69 -25.77
C GLY A 393 4.58 -23.77 -26.51
N GLU A 394 5.26 -24.84 -26.97
CA GLU A 394 4.58 -25.99 -27.58
C GLU A 394 3.68 -26.73 -26.57
N PHE A 395 4.21 -27.05 -25.40
CA PHE A 395 3.48 -27.69 -24.31
C PHE A 395 2.26 -26.87 -23.91
N ARG A 396 2.41 -25.55 -23.75
CA ARG A 396 1.32 -24.63 -23.45
C ARG A 396 0.21 -24.67 -24.48
N ARG A 397 0.52 -24.58 -25.77
CA ARG A 397 -0.50 -24.66 -26.83
C ARG A 397 -1.26 -25.99 -26.77
N LYS A 398 -0.58 -27.10 -26.52
CA LYS A 398 -1.22 -28.42 -26.33
C LYS A 398 -2.09 -28.45 -25.07
N VAL A 399 -1.66 -27.85 -23.97
CA VAL A 399 -2.44 -27.73 -22.72
C VAL A 399 -3.70 -26.88 -22.95
N LEU A 400 -3.58 -25.74 -23.62
CA LEU A 400 -4.72 -24.86 -23.92
C LEU A 400 -5.71 -25.53 -24.87
N GLN A 401 -5.22 -26.22 -25.91
CA GLN A 401 -6.06 -27.01 -26.79
C GLN A 401 -6.76 -28.15 -26.02
N ASN A 402 -6.03 -28.86 -25.16
CA ASN A 402 -6.58 -29.87 -24.26
C ASN A 402 -7.68 -29.27 -23.37
N ALA A 403 -7.50 -28.05 -22.86
CA ALA A 403 -8.48 -27.36 -22.04
C ALA A 403 -9.76 -27.00 -22.81
N MET A 404 -9.61 -26.45 -24.02
CA MET A 404 -10.74 -26.13 -24.91
C MET A 404 -11.55 -27.38 -25.28
N GLU A 405 -10.92 -28.55 -25.32
CA GLU A 405 -11.55 -29.85 -25.57
C GLU A 405 -12.16 -30.49 -24.32
N GLY A 406 -12.13 -29.82 -23.16
CA GLY A 406 -12.66 -30.34 -21.91
C GLY A 406 -11.71 -31.27 -21.16
N HIS A 407 -10.39 -31.11 -21.35
CA HIS A 407 -9.30 -31.78 -20.65
C HIS A 407 -9.19 -33.31 -20.84
N PRO A 408 -9.31 -33.90 -22.05
CA PRO A 408 -9.20 -35.35 -22.23
C PRO A 408 -7.86 -35.89 -21.73
N ALA A 409 -7.82 -37.10 -21.15
CA ALA A 409 -6.58 -37.77 -20.78
C ALA A 409 -5.75 -38.09 -22.03
N VAL A 410 -4.59 -37.46 -22.18
CA VAL A 410 -3.70 -37.65 -23.34
C VAL A 410 -2.36 -38.11 -22.79
N GLU A 411 -2.05 -39.40 -22.92
CA GLU A 411 -0.82 -40.02 -22.41
C GLU A 411 0.42 -39.27 -22.91
N GLU A 412 0.45 -38.88 -24.18
CA GLU A 412 1.55 -38.11 -24.79
C GLU A 412 1.78 -36.77 -24.07
N LEU A 413 0.70 -36.03 -23.80
CA LEU A 413 0.75 -34.73 -23.13
C LEU A 413 1.23 -34.88 -21.68
N THR A 414 0.94 -36.00 -21.04
CA THR A 414 1.47 -36.26 -19.70
C THR A 414 2.90 -36.78 -19.70
N VAL A 415 3.29 -37.60 -20.68
CA VAL A 415 4.70 -37.94 -20.84
C VAL A 415 5.51 -36.66 -21.05
N GLU A 416 5.01 -35.73 -21.88
CA GLU A 416 5.57 -34.40 -22.07
C GLU A 416 5.61 -33.62 -20.75
N ALA A 417 4.50 -33.50 -20.02
CA ALA A 417 4.46 -32.87 -18.69
C ALA A 417 5.45 -33.49 -17.69
N THR A 418 5.61 -34.81 -17.71
CA THR A 418 6.53 -35.54 -16.83
C THR A 418 7.98 -35.26 -17.20
N LEU A 419 8.29 -35.17 -18.49
CA LEU A 419 9.61 -34.81 -18.98
C LEU A 419 9.95 -33.34 -18.67
N MET A 420 8.97 -32.44 -18.80
CA MET A 420 9.13 -31.03 -18.42
C MET A 420 9.41 -30.92 -16.92
N ASN A 421 8.59 -31.56 -16.07
CA ASN A 421 8.80 -31.59 -14.62
C ASN A 421 10.10 -32.28 -14.19
N LYS A 422 10.54 -33.32 -14.89
CA LYS A 422 11.79 -34.03 -14.57
C LYS A 422 13.01 -33.16 -14.88
N GLY A 423 13.02 -32.47 -16.02
CA GLY A 423 14.09 -31.51 -16.34
C GLY A 423 14.16 -30.33 -15.38
N ILE A 424 13.04 -30.00 -14.75
CA ILE A 424 12.90 -28.98 -13.71
C ILE A 424 13.46 -29.49 -12.37
N VAL A 425 12.97 -30.63 -11.87
CA VAL A 425 13.41 -31.22 -10.57
C VAL A 425 14.89 -31.63 -10.57
N GLU A 426 15.45 -32.01 -11.72
CA GLU A 426 16.88 -32.31 -11.84
C GLU A 426 17.77 -31.05 -11.93
N SER A 427 17.17 -29.85 -12.06
CA SER A 427 17.84 -28.55 -12.18
C SER A 427 17.37 -27.57 -11.09
N ASP A 428 17.56 -27.96 -9.82
CA ASP A 428 17.15 -27.20 -8.61
C ASP A 428 17.53 -25.70 -8.66
N GLU A 429 18.65 -25.35 -9.30
CA GLU A 429 19.09 -23.96 -9.41
C GLU A 429 18.12 -23.08 -10.21
N ILE A 430 17.57 -23.54 -11.35
CA ILE A 430 16.70 -22.72 -12.22
C ILE A 430 15.37 -22.43 -11.52
N LEU A 431 14.84 -23.37 -10.74
CA LEU A 431 13.64 -23.16 -9.95
C LEU A 431 13.85 -22.22 -8.78
N ILE A 432 14.91 -22.42 -8.01
CA ILE A 432 15.19 -21.61 -6.83
C ILE A 432 15.52 -20.17 -7.26
N HIS A 433 16.35 -20.01 -8.29
CA HIS A 433 16.68 -18.70 -8.86
C HIS A 433 15.50 -18.09 -9.59
N GLY A 434 14.79 -18.85 -10.42
CA GLY A 434 13.58 -18.41 -11.12
C GLY A 434 12.48 -17.96 -10.17
N ARG A 435 12.19 -18.72 -9.10
CA ARG A 435 11.24 -18.37 -8.03
C ARG A 435 11.69 -17.13 -7.26
N SER A 436 12.95 -17.08 -6.84
CA SER A 436 13.51 -15.94 -6.12
C SER A 436 13.42 -14.66 -6.98
N ARG A 437 13.91 -14.73 -8.21
CA ARG A 437 13.89 -13.62 -9.18
C ARG A 437 12.48 -13.25 -9.61
N PHE A 438 11.55 -14.19 -9.64
CA PHE A 438 10.12 -13.91 -9.85
C PHE A 438 9.53 -13.09 -8.71
N ILE A 439 9.75 -13.50 -7.46
CA ILE A 439 9.28 -12.76 -6.29
C ILE A 439 9.91 -11.37 -6.24
N SER A 440 11.20 -11.28 -6.54
CA SER A 440 11.93 -10.02 -6.68
C SER A 440 11.39 -9.17 -7.84
N ARG A 441 11.10 -9.74 -9.00
CA ARG A 441 10.49 -9.04 -10.16
C ARG A 441 9.13 -8.45 -9.79
N LEU A 442 8.27 -9.20 -9.10
CA LEU A 442 6.99 -8.70 -8.62
C LEU A 442 7.11 -7.67 -7.48
N ARG A 443 8.23 -7.66 -6.76
CA ARG A 443 8.58 -6.59 -5.80
C ARG A 443 9.26 -5.39 -6.48
N HIS A 444 9.36 -5.40 -7.81
CA HIS A 444 10.09 -4.41 -8.61
C HIS A 444 11.58 -4.31 -8.23
N GLU A 445 12.16 -5.38 -7.71
CA GLU A 445 13.61 -5.51 -7.49
C GLU A 445 14.34 -5.83 -8.81
N TYR A 446 13.62 -6.35 -9.81
CA TYR A 446 14.08 -6.54 -11.18
C TYR A 446 13.07 -5.94 -12.17
N THR A 447 13.54 -5.66 -13.38
CA THR A 447 12.82 -4.88 -14.41
C THR A 447 12.70 -5.61 -15.75
N HIS A 448 13.29 -6.81 -15.86
CA HIS A 448 13.27 -7.62 -17.09
C HIS A 448 12.96 -9.09 -16.85
N ASP A 449 12.22 -9.68 -17.78
CA ASP A 449 11.82 -11.09 -17.77
C ASP A 449 13.00 -12.03 -18.10
N GLY A 450 14.05 -11.54 -18.78
CA GLY A 450 15.23 -12.35 -19.11
C GLY A 450 16.06 -12.79 -17.89
N HIS A 451 15.85 -12.15 -16.74
CA HIS A 451 16.42 -12.61 -15.48
C HIS A 451 15.73 -13.85 -14.93
N LEU A 452 14.58 -14.26 -15.46
CA LEU A 452 13.87 -15.42 -14.95
C LEU A 452 14.49 -16.75 -15.42
N GLU A 453 15.57 -16.73 -16.21
CA GLU A 453 16.31 -17.94 -16.64
C GLU A 453 15.40 -19.00 -17.28
N GLY A 454 14.38 -18.55 -18.04
CA GLY A 454 13.38 -19.43 -18.64
C GLY A 454 12.35 -20.01 -17.66
N PHE A 455 12.25 -19.46 -16.44
CA PHE A 455 11.25 -19.85 -15.44
C PHE A 455 9.83 -19.59 -15.96
N CYS A 456 9.20 -20.69 -16.36
CA CYS A 456 7.88 -20.74 -16.95
C CYS A 456 6.86 -21.12 -15.87
N LEU A 457 6.26 -20.12 -15.22
CA LEU A 457 5.27 -20.37 -14.17
C LEU A 457 4.07 -21.17 -14.70
N PHE A 458 3.56 -20.78 -15.88
CA PHE A 458 2.45 -21.51 -16.53
C PHE A 458 2.76 -22.98 -16.73
N GLY A 459 3.93 -23.27 -17.28
CA GLY A 459 4.30 -24.61 -17.69
C GLY A 459 4.63 -25.52 -16.53
N ILE A 460 5.28 -25.02 -15.48
CA ILE A 460 5.49 -25.77 -14.24
C ILE A 460 4.15 -26.19 -13.66
N THR A 461 3.21 -25.25 -13.54
CA THR A 461 1.89 -25.54 -12.99
C THR A 461 1.08 -26.50 -13.87
N ALA A 462 1.07 -26.28 -15.19
CA ALA A 462 0.39 -27.15 -16.15
C ALA A 462 0.99 -28.57 -16.18
N ALA A 463 2.32 -28.68 -16.06
CA ALA A 463 3.02 -29.96 -16.02
C ALA A 463 2.69 -30.74 -14.75
N ALA A 464 2.70 -30.07 -13.59
CA ALA A 464 2.29 -30.67 -12.32
C ALA A 464 0.84 -31.17 -12.39
N PHE A 465 -0.08 -30.38 -12.97
CA PHE A 465 -1.46 -30.79 -13.15
C PHE A 465 -1.61 -32.04 -14.02
N LEU A 466 -1.04 -32.02 -15.24
CA LEU A 466 -1.18 -33.12 -16.19
C LEU A 466 -0.52 -34.40 -15.68
N LYS A 467 0.65 -34.29 -15.02
CA LYS A 467 1.34 -35.41 -14.37
C LYS A 467 0.50 -36.01 -13.24
N GLY A 468 -0.07 -35.16 -12.39
CA GLY A 468 -1.02 -35.58 -11.36
C GLY A 468 -2.19 -36.36 -11.96
N ARG A 469 -2.78 -35.87 -13.07
CA ARG A 469 -3.89 -36.52 -13.78
C ARG A 469 -3.58 -37.94 -14.24
N TYR A 470 -2.42 -38.13 -14.84
CA TYR A 470 -2.04 -39.41 -15.44
C TYR A 470 -1.47 -40.42 -14.46
N MET A 471 -0.67 -39.98 -13.48
CA MET A 471 -0.13 -40.90 -12.45
C MET A 471 -1.23 -41.62 -11.69
N LEU A 472 -2.34 -40.94 -11.56
CA LEU A 472 -3.54 -41.45 -10.94
C LEU A 472 -4.36 -42.29 -11.96
N GLY A 473 -4.11 -42.19 -13.27
CA GLY A 473 -4.71 -43.08 -14.28
C GLY A 473 -6.19 -42.82 -14.45
N MET A 474 -6.56 -41.54 -14.38
CA MET A 474 -7.94 -41.14 -14.21
C MET A 474 -8.35 -40.09 -15.22
N GLU A 475 -9.54 -40.27 -15.80
CA GLU A 475 -10.25 -39.20 -16.49
C GLU A 475 -10.39 -37.96 -15.57
N PRO A 476 -10.52 -36.71 -16.06
CA PRO A 476 -10.62 -35.53 -15.19
C PRO A 476 -11.62 -35.70 -14.04
N LYS A 477 -12.76 -36.36 -14.32
CA LYS A 477 -13.81 -36.71 -13.36
C LYS A 477 -13.48 -37.88 -12.42
N GLU A 478 -12.58 -38.80 -12.82
CA GLU A 478 -12.08 -39.89 -11.97
C GLU A 478 -10.89 -39.45 -11.11
N LEU A 479 -10.11 -38.46 -11.57
CA LEU A 479 -8.99 -37.85 -10.84
C LEU A 479 -9.54 -37.08 -9.64
N GLU A 480 -10.60 -36.35 -9.95
CA GLU A 480 -11.57 -35.73 -9.05
C GLU A 480 -12.23 -36.73 -8.08
N SER A 481 -12.23 -38.04 -8.40
CA SER A 481 -12.86 -39.13 -7.63
C SER A 481 -11.92 -39.92 -6.71
N HIS A 482 -10.67 -40.11 -7.09
CA HIS A 482 -9.77 -41.00 -6.35
C HIS A 482 -8.83 -40.28 -5.38
N GLY A 483 -8.54 -38.99 -5.61
CA GLY A 483 -7.96 -38.11 -4.58
C GLY A 483 -8.81 -38.06 -3.29
N ARG A 484 -10.06 -38.55 -3.37
CA ARG A 484 -11.03 -38.64 -2.26
C ARG A 484 -10.76 -39.73 -1.21
N ARG A 485 -9.87 -40.72 -1.42
CA ARG A 485 -9.88 -41.97 -0.60
C ARG A 485 -8.59 -42.45 0.08
N PHE A 486 -7.39 -41.97 -0.28
CA PHE A 486 -6.16 -42.45 0.38
C PHE A 486 -5.07 -41.36 0.39
N PHE A 487 -4.47 -41.13 1.55
CA PHE A 487 -3.00 -41.06 1.64
C PHE A 487 -2.53 -42.51 1.82
N PRO A 488 -2.03 -43.21 0.78
CA PRO A 488 -1.23 -44.38 1.03
C PRO A 488 0.19 -43.91 1.33
N HIS A 489 0.73 -44.37 2.45
CA HIS A 489 2.16 -44.36 2.70
C HIS A 489 2.88 -45.05 1.53
N GLN A 490 3.87 -44.37 0.97
CA GLN A 490 4.92 -44.87 0.07
C GLN A 490 4.61 -44.82 -1.45
N LEU A 491 5.48 -44.08 -2.14
CA LEU A 491 5.59 -43.82 -3.59
C LEU A 491 4.62 -42.79 -4.18
N GLY A 492 5.11 -41.54 -4.26
CA GLY A 492 4.45 -40.40 -4.91
C GLY A 492 4.62 -39.09 -4.14
N LEU A 493 4.83 -39.18 -2.83
CA LEU A 493 4.96 -38.03 -1.92
C LEU A 493 6.16 -37.14 -2.22
N ALA A 494 7.32 -37.67 -2.61
CA ALA A 494 8.49 -36.81 -2.82
C ALA A 494 8.31 -35.83 -4.00
N GLU A 495 7.68 -36.23 -5.10
CA GLU A 495 7.54 -35.37 -6.28
C GLU A 495 6.29 -34.48 -6.21
N MET A 496 5.22 -34.96 -5.56
CA MET A 496 4.07 -34.10 -5.22
C MET A 496 4.40 -33.17 -4.05
N GLU A 497 5.19 -33.57 -3.04
CA GLU A 497 5.81 -32.64 -2.08
C GLU A 497 6.71 -31.69 -2.85
N THR A 498 7.63 -32.11 -3.72
CA THR A 498 8.46 -31.15 -4.46
C THR A 498 7.61 -30.16 -5.26
N ALA A 499 6.55 -30.59 -5.96
CA ALA A 499 5.62 -29.66 -6.61
C ALA A 499 4.80 -28.81 -5.61
N TYR A 500 4.47 -29.34 -4.44
CA TYR A 500 3.76 -28.66 -3.36
C TYR A 500 4.70 -27.69 -2.65
N THR A 501 5.81 -28.12 -2.04
CA THR A 501 6.94 -27.36 -1.49
C THR A 501 7.52 -26.30 -2.44
N MET A 502 7.62 -26.55 -3.76
CA MET A 502 7.97 -25.51 -4.76
C MET A 502 6.95 -24.37 -4.83
N VAL A 503 5.71 -24.66 -4.46
CA VAL A 503 4.53 -23.81 -4.50
C VAL A 503 4.07 -23.41 -3.07
N THR A 504 4.63 -23.97 -1.99
CA THR A 504 4.03 -23.88 -0.64
C THR A 504 5.00 -23.92 0.54
N ASP A 505 6.33 -23.71 0.42
CA ASP A 505 7.31 -24.03 1.49
C ASP A 505 7.07 -23.41 2.91
N SER A 506 6.19 -24.07 3.66
CA SER A 506 6.31 -24.86 4.90
C SER A 506 6.92 -24.31 6.20
N ASP A 507 7.51 -23.13 6.26
CA ASP A 507 7.87 -22.51 7.57
C ASP A 507 7.31 -21.09 7.78
N SER A 508 6.73 -20.49 6.75
CA SER A 508 5.92 -19.28 6.89
C SER A 508 4.44 -19.65 6.95
N LYS A 509 3.64 -18.90 7.71
CA LYS A 509 2.20 -19.14 7.96
C LYS A 509 1.29 -19.02 6.70
N GLY A 510 1.80 -19.26 5.49
CA GLY A 510 1.16 -18.95 4.21
C GLY A 510 1.34 -20.01 3.12
N GLY A 511 1.28 -21.31 3.45
CA GLY A 511 1.25 -22.35 2.43
C GLY A 511 -0.03 -22.28 1.57
N ILE A 512 0.05 -21.56 0.45
CA ILE A 512 -0.62 -21.65 -0.87
C ILE A 512 0.02 -20.50 -1.67
N GLU A 513 1.01 -20.75 -2.52
CA GLU A 513 1.62 -19.73 -3.38
C GLU A 513 1.24 -19.97 -4.87
N PHE A 514 1.19 -18.90 -5.66
CA PHE A 514 1.09 -18.84 -7.13
C PHE A 514 -0.26 -19.01 -7.87
N SER A 515 -1.30 -19.62 -7.30
CA SER A 515 -2.59 -19.86 -8.01
C SER A 515 -3.30 -18.60 -8.54
N PHE A 516 -3.09 -17.45 -7.91
CA PHE A 516 -3.80 -16.22 -8.23
C PHE A 516 -3.27 -15.50 -9.50
N LEU A 517 -2.02 -15.76 -9.90
CA LEU A 517 -1.41 -15.18 -11.11
C LEU A 517 -1.99 -15.75 -12.41
N GLU A 518 -2.80 -16.81 -12.28
CA GLU A 518 -3.52 -17.49 -13.36
C GLU A 518 -4.80 -16.74 -13.78
N ASN A 519 -5.11 -15.60 -13.15
CA ASN A 519 -6.13 -14.63 -13.59
C ASN A 519 -5.76 -13.85 -14.87
N SER A 520 -4.96 -14.43 -15.76
CA SER A 520 -4.67 -13.92 -17.12
C SER A 520 -5.64 -14.48 -18.18
N GLY A 521 -6.69 -15.21 -17.75
CA GLY A 521 -7.73 -15.74 -18.62
C GLY A 521 -7.77 -17.27 -18.71
N TRP A 522 -7.23 -18.03 -17.76
CA TRP A 522 -7.06 -19.48 -17.91
C TRP A 522 -8.37 -20.26 -17.87
N GLY A 523 -8.44 -21.37 -18.62
CA GLY A 523 -9.56 -22.31 -18.61
C GLY A 523 -9.57 -23.30 -17.43
N VAL A 524 -8.41 -23.56 -16.80
CA VAL A 524 -8.27 -24.37 -15.57
C VAL A 524 -7.09 -23.85 -14.75
N ALA A 525 -7.37 -23.39 -13.53
CA ALA A 525 -6.38 -22.98 -12.55
C ALA A 525 -5.91 -24.16 -11.66
N LEU A 526 -4.71 -24.07 -11.08
CA LEU A 526 -4.24 -24.98 -10.02
C LEU A 526 -5.23 -25.05 -8.85
N GLU A 527 -5.87 -23.93 -8.56
CA GLU A 527 -6.97 -23.85 -7.60
C GLU A 527 -8.27 -24.41 -8.11
N ASP A 528 -8.57 -24.44 -9.41
CA ASP A 528 -9.74 -25.15 -9.94
C ASP A 528 -9.54 -26.66 -9.88
N ILE A 529 -8.28 -27.11 -9.92
CA ILE A 529 -7.87 -28.49 -9.71
C ILE A 529 -8.03 -28.84 -8.22
N VAL A 530 -7.46 -28.05 -7.31
CA VAL A 530 -7.62 -28.20 -5.85
C VAL A 530 -9.09 -28.04 -5.43
N SER A 531 -9.81 -27.10 -6.03
CA SER A 531 -11.23 -26.84 -5.81
C SER A 531 -12.13 -27.91 -6.35
N ASN A 532 -11.91 -28.44 -7.56
CA ASN A 532 -12.70 -29.57 -8.07
C ASN A 532 -12.43 -30.83 -7.23
N LEU A 533 -11.17 -31.02 -6.79
CA LEU A 533 -10.79 -32.06 -5.82
C LEU A 533 -11.51 -31.87 -4.47
N GLU A 534 -11.78 -30.64 -4.02
CA GLU A 534 -12.55 -30.30 -2.82
C GLU A 534 -14.09 -30.33 -3.02
N ARG A 535 -14.58 -29.89 -4.19
CA ARG A 535 -15.99 -29.70 -4.61
C ARG A 535 -16.76 -31.00 -4.60
N GLN A 536 -16.12 -32.10 -4.95
CA GLN A 536 -16.75 -33.42 -4.97
C GLN A 536 -16.61 -34.21 -3.64
N LYS A 537 -16.12 -33.57 -2.57
CA LYS A 537 -16.26 -34.06 -1.18
C LYS A 537 -17.73 -34.11 -0.71
N SER A 538 -18.63 -33.35 -1.36
CA SER A 538 -20.02 -33.14 -0.90
C SER A 538 -21.12 -33.72 -1.79
N GLN A 539 -20.82 -34.31 -2.95
CA GLN A 539 -21.84 -34.77 -3.89
C GLN A 539 -21.70 -36.25 -4.29
N LEU A 540 -22.16 -37.13 -3.38
CA LEU A 540 -22.86 -38.34 -3.77
C LEU A 540 -24.35 -38.00 -3.90
N GLY A 541 -24.79 -37.72 -5.13
CA GLY A 541 -26.18 -37.97 -5.59
C GLY A 541 -27.11 -36.76 -5.79
N ALA A 542 -27.01 -36.07 -6.93
CA ALA A 542 -28.11 -35.66 -7.82
C ALA A 542 -27.61 -34.70 -8.92
N PRO A 543 -28.17 -34.74 -10.16
CA PRO A 543 -27.75 -33.85 -11.24
C PRO A 543 -28.23 -32.41 -11.02
N PHE A 544 -27.35 -31.44 -11.30
CA PHE A 544 -27.63 -30.01 -11.23
C PHE A 544 -28.72 -29.59 -12.22
N GLN A 545 -29.76 -28.92 -11.71
CA GLN A 545 -30.49 -27.92 -12.46
C GLN A 545 -29.84 -26.56 -12.21
N LEU A 546 -29.37 -25.91 -13.26
CA LEU A 546 -29.13 -24.47 -13.26
C LEU A 546 -30.46 -23.78 -12.92
N TYR A 547 -30.63 -23.45 -11.65
CA TYR A 547 -31.71 -22.59 -11.23
C TYR A 547 -31.34 -21.19 -11.74
N GLN A 548 -31.78 -20.85 -12.95
CA GLN A 548 -31.93 -19.45 -13.29
C GLN A 548 -32.91 -18.90 -12.25
N PRO A 549 -32.50 -17.99 -11.36
CA PRO A 549 -33.49 -17.28 -10.60
C PRO A 549 -34.33 -16.58 -11.65
N LYS A 550 -35.59 -16.99 -11.81
CA LYS A 550 -36.60 -16.04 -12.23
C LYS A 550 -36.38 -14.89 -11.27
N TRP A 551 -35.89 -13.77 -11.80
CA TRP A 551 -35.98 -12.49 -11.15
C TRP A 551 -37.46 -12.33 -10.87
N ALA A 552 -37.91 -12.83 -9.73
CA ALA A 552 -38.92 -12.14 -9.01
C ALA A 552 -38.28 -10.76 -8.88
N SER A 553 -38.84 -9.79 -9.58
CA SER A 553 -38.82 -8.40 -9.15
C SER A 553 -38.64 -8.39 -7.63
N LEU A 554 -37.89 -7.43 -7.09
CA LEU A 554 -37.99 -7.00 -5.69
C LEU A 554 -39.45 -6.66 -5.33
N GLN A 555 -40.36 -7.63 -5.40
CA GLN A 555 -41.45 -7.79 -4.48
C GLN A 555 -40.72 -8.22 -3.21
N MET A 556 -40.14 -7.22 -2.53
CA MET A 556 -40.40 -7.13 -1.11
C MET A 556 -41.87 -7.47 -0.99
N ARG A 557 -42.18 -8.67 -0.48
CA ARG A 557 -43.57 -9.04 -0.23
C ARG A 557 -44.02 -8.06 0.86
N ALA A 558 -44.46 -6.88 0.45
CA ALA A 558 -45.51 -6.14 1.09
C ALA A 558 -46.70 -7.10 1.03
N THR A 559 -46.72 -8.07 1.93
CA THR A 559 -47.80 -9.03 2.08
C THR A 559 -49.05 -8.22 2.32
N GLY A 560 -49.84 -7.99 1.26
CA GLY A 560 -51.13 -7.29 1.25
C GLY A 560 -51.45 -6.56 2.54
N LEU A 561 -50.70 -5.50 2.85
CA LEU A 561 -50.92 -4.71 4.06
C LEU A 561 -52.11 -3.81 3.76
N SER A 562 -53.30 -4.40 3.94
CA SER A 562 -54.54 -3.66 4.15
C SER A 562 -54.22 -2.46 5.03
N THR A 563 -54.50 -1.26 4.55
CA THR A 563 -54.47 0.01 5.27
C THR A 563 -55.24 -0.13 6.57
N ARG A 564 -54.60 -0.65 7.62
CA ARG A 564 -55.15 -0.68 8.97
C ARG A 564 -55.29 0.77 9.38
N GLN A 565 -56.51 1.16 9.72
CA GLN A 565 -56.88 2.51 10.14
C GLN A 565 -55.78 3.08 11.05
N ALA A 566 -55.21 4.21 10.63
CA ALA A 566 -54.24 4.95 11.42
C ALA A 566 -54.88 5.28 12.78
N GLY A 567 -54.43 4.61 13.83
CA GLY A 567 -54.75 5.02 15.20
C GLY A 567 -54.34 6.48 15.37
N LYS A 568 -55.13 7.25 16.12
CA LYS A 568 -54.79 8.66 16.40
C LYS A 568 -53.42 8.71 17.07
N PHE A 569 -52.45 9.33 16.40
CA PHE A 569 -51.12 9.57 16.94
C PHE A 569 -51.19 10.53 18.13
N HIS A 570 -50.27 10.37 19.07
CA HIS A 570 -50.25 11.20 20.28
C HIS A 570 -49.91 12.65 19.90
N PRO A 571 -50.67 13.67 20.35
CA PRO A 571 -50.43 15.09 20.01
C PRO A 571 -49.05 15.64 20.39
N SER A 572 -48.24 14.90 21.16
CA SER A 572 -46.93 15.34 21.65
C SER A 572 -45.77 15.11 20.70
N TRP A 573 -46.00 14.63 19.47
CA TRP A 573 -44.94 14.25 18.54
C TRP A 573 -44.38 15.44 17.75
N GLU A 574 -44.65 16.69 18.14
CA GLU A 574 -44.08 17.88 17.49
C GLU A 574 -42.54 17.89 17.56
N GLN A 575 -41.98 17.24 18.58
CA GLN A 575 -40.55 17.11 18.80
C GLN A 575 -40.21 15.65 19.16
N LEU A 576 -39.26 15.06 18.45
CA LEU A 576 -38.74 13.71 18.72
C LEU A 576 -37.24 13.77 19.00
N ARG A 577 -36.77 12.94 19.92
CA ARG A 577 -35.35 12.74 20.25
C ARG A 577 -34.93 11.34 19.85
N ILE A 578 -34.00 11.25 18.90
CA ILE A 578 -33.39 9.99 18.47
C ILE A 578 -31.97 9.95 19.00
N CYS A 579 -31.62 8.87 19.69
CA CYS A 579 -30.26 8.64 20.15
C CYS A 579 -29.66 7.46 19.39
N GLY A 580 -28.63 7.71 18.58
CA GLY A 580 -27.84 6.72 17.87
C GLY A 580 -26.71 6.17 18.74
N LEU A 581 -26.52 4.85 18.74
CA LEU A 581 -25.49 4.17 19.51
C LEU A 581 -24.62 3.26 18.64
N GLY A 582 -23.30 3.35 18.81
CA GLY A 582 -22.35 2.39 18.27
C GLY A 582 -20.88 2.83 18.26
N ASP A 583 -20.02 1.98 17.71
CA ASP A 583 -18.57 2.23 17.50
C ASP A 583 -18.19 2.42 16.02
N HIS A 584 -19.06 2.03 15.08
CA HIS A 584 -18.79 2.21 13.65
C HIS A 584 -19.59 3.39 13.10
N LEU A 585 -18.92 4.54 12.92
CA LEU A 585 -19.53 5.83 12.53
C LEU A 585 -20.53 5.69 11.39
N THR A 586 -20.08 5.23 10.21
CA THR A 586 -20.96 5.16 9.04
C THR A 586 -22.11 4.17 9.21
N ALA A 587 -21.97 3.21 10.12
CA ALA A 587 -23.05 2.28 10.42
C ALA A 587 -24.15 2.92 11.24
N THR A 588 -23.75 3.58 12.33
CA THR A 588 -24.71 4.24 13.20
C THR A 588 -25.35 5.43 12.51
N PHE A 589 -24.59 6.18 11.72
CA PHE A 589 -25.10 7.33 10.98
C PHE A 589 -26.16 6.95 9.97
N ASP A 590 -25.87 5.93 9.16
CA ASP A 590 -26.81 5.49 8.14
C ASP A 590 -28.10 4.98 8.78
N ALA A 591 -28.01 4.19 9.85
CA ALA A 591 -29.18 3.71 10.59
C ALA A 591 -30.01 4.86 11.20
N VAL A 592 -29.37 5.87 11.79
CA VAL A 592 -30.05 7.04 12.36
C VAL A 592 -30.71 7.88 11.27
N LEU A 593 -30.03 8.11 10.14
CA LEU A 593 -30.61 8.85 9.01
C LEU A 593 -31.74 8.09 8.34
N MET A 594 -31.66 6.75 8.24
CA MET A 594 -32.78 5.91 7.81
C MET A 594 -33.97 6.11 8.75
N ALA A 595 -33.76 6.08 10.07
CA ALA A 595 -34.81 6.27 11.05
C ALA A 595 -35.44 7.67 10.96
N GLU A 596 -34.61 8.71 10.89
CA GLU A 596 -35.06 10.09 10.74
C GLU A 596 -35.93 10.28 9.49
N ASN A 597 -35.41 9.88 8.32
CA ASN A 597 -36.12 10.06 7.05
C ASN A 597 -37.41 9.23 7.01
N SER A 598 -37.38 8.02 7.56
CA SER A 598 -38.56 7.15 7.66
C SER A 598 -39.65 7.72 8.55
N LEU A 599 -39.28 8.36 9.66
CA LEU A 599 -40.22 9.06 10.54
C LEU A 599 -40.82 10.30 9.86
N ARG A 600 -40.00 11.08 9.15
CA ARG A 600 -40.47 12.23 8.38
C ARG A 600 -41.47 11.81 7.30
N LEU A 601 -41.18 10.73 6.56
CA LEU A 601 -42.07 10.18 5.54
C LEU A 601 -43.38 9.64 6.14
N GLY A 602 -43.26 8.81 7.18
CA GLY A 602 -44.40 8.15 7.81
C GLY A 602 -45.36 9.14 8.48
N LEU A 603 -44.82 10.12 9.23
CA LEU A 603 -45.62 11.10 9.97
C LEU A 603 -46.05 12.28 9.11
N GLY A 604 -45.23 12.71 8.13
CA GLY A 604 -45.57 13.79 7.21
C GLY A 604 -46.76 13.48 6.31
N SER A 605 -47.02 12.21 6.03
CA SER A 605 -48.22 11.77 5.29
C SER A 605 -49.53 11.95 6.07
N LEU A 606 -49.47 12.16 7.40
CA LEU A 606 -50.63 12.14 8.31
C LEU A 606 -51.08 13.53 8.79
N GLY A 607 -50.27 14.57 8.61
CA GLY A 607 -50.61 15.95 9.01
C GLY A 607 -49.82 16.94 8.17
N GLY A 608 -50.51 17.76 7.38
CA GLY A 608 -49.89 18.60 6.35
C GLY A 608 -48.74 19.47 6.88
N GLU A 609 -47.58 19.38 6.24
CA GLU A 609 -46.37 20.25 6.30
C GLU A 609 -45.95 20.85 7.66
N GLN A 610 -46.49 20.41 8.80
CA GLN A 610 -45.98 20.79 10.10
C GLN A 610 -44.61 20.15 10.28
N THR A 611 -43.60 21.01 10.46
CA THR A 611 -42.19 20.69 10.56
C THR A 611 -41.89 19.86 11.81
N LEU A 612 -42.04 18.53 11.74
CA LEU A 612 -41.56 17.60 12.76
C LEU A 612 -40.10 17.92 13.10
N LYS A 613 -39.84 18.31 14.35
CA LYS A 613 -38.48 18.61 14.83
C LYS A 613 -37.86 17.34 15.40
N ILE A 614 -36.89 16.78 14.68
CA ILE A 614 -36.13 15.63 15.15
C ILE A 614 -34.79 16.13 15.68
N HIS A 615 -34.49 15.80 16.93
CA HIS A 615 -33.21 16.04 17.57
C HIS A 615 -32.41 14.74 17.54
N LEU A 616 -31.21 14.79 16.96
CA LEU A 616 -30.31 13.66 16.87
C LEU A 616 -29.21 13.80 17.93
N GLU A 617 -28.99 12.72 18.67
CA GLU A 617 -27.86 12.57 19.58
C GLU A 617 -27.11 11.29 19.22
N PHE A 618 -25.80 11.27 19.44
CA PHE A 618 -24.96 10.11 19.10
C PHE A 618 -24.07 9.77 20.30
N LEU A 619 -24.06 8.49 20.68
CA LEU A 619 -23.25 7.94 21.76
C LEU A 619 -22.40 6.76 21.30
N GLY A 620 -21.17 6.68 21.77
CA GLY A 620 -20.26 5.58 21.52
C GLY A 620 -18.90 6.01 20.95
N ARG A 621 -18.20 5.09 20.29
CA ARG A 621 -16.77 5.21 19.96
C ARG A 621 -16.57 5.43 18.46
N TYR A 622 -16.93 6.61 17.96
CA TYR A 622 -16.89 6.90 16.52
C TYR A 622 -15.50 7.32 15.99
N CYS A 623 -14.57 7.63 16.90
CA CYS A 623 -13.17 7.89 16.61
C CYS A 623 -12.30 6.82 17.30
N PRO A 624 -11.95 5.74 16.59
CA PRO A 624 -11.12 4.68 17.15
C PRO A 624 -9.74 5.21 17.55
N LYS A 625 -9.16 4.66 18.62
CA LYS A 625 -7.78 4.98 19.04
C LYS A 625 -6.73 4.27 18.17
N HIS A 626 -7.16 3.43 17.23
CA HIS A 626 -6.32 2.72 16.28
C HIS A 626 -5.77 3.70 15.23
N ALA A 627 -4.44 3.77 15.07
CA ALA A 627 -3.76 4.72 14.17
C ALA A 627 -4.25 4.61 12.70
N GLY A 628 -4.38 3.37 12.18
CA GLY A 628 -4.98 3.06 10.88
C GLY A 628 -6.45 3.51 10.64
N GLN A 629 -7.18 3.94 11.68
CA GLN A 629 -8.58 4.35 11.57
C GLN A 629 -8.81 5.85 11.84
N GLY A 630 -7.75 6.67 11.91
CA GLY A 630 -7.88 8.13 12.10
C GLY A 630 -8.75 8.84 11.05
N HIS A 631 -8.98 8.21 9.89
CA HIS A 631 -9.93 8.71 8.89
C HIS A 631 -11.39 8.69 9.35
N GLN A 632 -11.80 7.76 10.23
CA GLN A 632 -13.15 7.74 10.78
C GLN A 632 -13.41 8.96 11.68
N CYS A 633 -12.38 9.43 12.39
CA CYS A 633 -12.46 10.68 13.16
C CYS A 633 -12.65 11.91 12.26
N ARG A 634 -11.95 11.96 11.11
CA ARG A 634 -12.15 13.02 10.11
C ARG A 634 -13.54 12.95 9.48
N GLN A 635 -14.03 11.75 9.16
CA GLN A 635 -15.38 11.58 8.65
C GLN A 635 -16.43 11.98 9.70
N ARG A 636 -16.19 11.69 10.99
CA ARG A 636 -17.06 12.15 12.08
C ARG A 636 -17.12 13.67 12.13
N CYS A 637 -15.95 14.33 12.11
CA CYS A 637 -15.86 15.78 12.02
C CYS A 637 -16.73 16.36 10.89
N GLU A 638 -16.59 15.78 9.69
CA GLU A 638 -17.33 16.23 8.49
C GLU A 638 -18.83 15.99 8.62
N LEU A 639 -19.25 14.83 9.13
CA LEU A 639 -20.66 14.45 9.22
C LEU A 639 -21.40 15.11 10.41
N LEU A 640 -20.73 15.34 11.54
CA LEU A 640 -21.33 15.91 12.75
C LEU A 640 -21.09 17.40 12.92
N GLY A 641 -20.11 17.97 12.22
CA GLY A 641 -19.62 19.32 12.52
C GLY A 641 -18.94 19.48 13.88
N SER A 642 -18.81 18.40 14.67
CA SER A 642 -18.15 18.38 15.98
C SER A 642 -16.86 17.56 15.91
N CYS A 643 -15.71 18.24 15.82
CA CYS A 643 -14.39 17.60 15.84
C CYS A 643 -13.83 17.35 17.25
N HIS A 644 -14.36 18.06 18.23
CA HIS A 644 -14.02 17.91 19.63
C HIS A 644 -15.26 17.47 20.38
N GLU A 645 -15.10 16.43 21.18
CA GLU A 645 -15.54 16.36 22.57
C GLU A 645 -15.25 14.95 23.08
N ASP A 646 -14.48 14.91 24.17
CA ASP A 646 -14.31 13.88 25.18
C ASP A 646 -15.14 12.58 24.97
N GLU A 647 -14.93 11.82 23.89
CA GLU A 647 -15.51 10.47 23.74
C GLU A 647 -15.05 9.58 24.91
N ASP A 648 -13.91 9.92 25.53
CA ASP A 648 -13.45 9.31 26.77
C ASP A 648 -14.37 9.62 27.97
N THR A 649 -15.31 10.57 27.85
CA THR A 649 -16.42 10.81 28.78
C THR A 649 -17.72 10.15 28.36
N ASP A 650 -17.84 9.70 27.11
CA ASP A 650 -19.02 9.00 26.64
C ASP A 650 -19.12 7.64 27.37
N PRO A 651 -20.18 7.42 28.16
CA PRO A 651 -20.30 6.20 28.94
C PRO A 651 -20.47 4.96 28.05
N VAL A 652 -21.07 5.09 26.86
CA VAL A 652 -21.21 3.99 25.89
C VAL A 652 -19.87 3.68 25.24
N ALA A 653 -19.05 4.70 24.93
CA ALA A 653 -17.69 4.47 24.44
C ALA A 653 -16.84 3.70 25.46
N ARG A 654 -16.93 4.06 26.75
CA ARG A 654 -16.25 3.32 27.84
C ARG A 654 -16.75 1.89 28.00
N PHE A 655 -18.04 1.66 27.77
CA PHE A 655 -18.60 0.30 27.73
C PHE A 655 -17.94 -0.49 26.59
N LEU A 656 -17.87 0.10 25.39
CA LEU A 656 -17.27 -0.51 24.20
C LEU A 656 -15.77 -0.77 24.36
N ASP A 657 -15.01 0.14 24.97
CA ASP A 657 -13.57 -0.02 25.28
C ASP A 657 -13.31 -1.27 26.17
N GLY A 658 -14.33 -1.75 26.90
CA GLY A 658 -14.28 -2.97 27.69
C GLY A 658 -14.72 -4.25 26.97
N VAL A 659 -15.19 -4.13 25.73
CA VAL A 659 -15.64 -5.23 24.86
C VAL A 659 -14.66 -5.41 23.70
N ILE A 660 -14.19 -4.30 23.13
CA ILE A 660 -13.26 -4.25 22.00
C ILE A 660 -12.12 -3.31 22.39
N HIS A 661 -10.89 -3.77 22.24
CA HIS A 661 -9.71 -2.99 22.57
C HIS A 661 -9.58 -1.80 21.59
N PRO A 662 -9.55 -0.53 22.07
CA PRO A 662 -9.74 0.63 21.20
C PRO A 662 -8.56 0.91 20.27
N GLN A 663 -7.36 0.36 20.54
CA GLN A 663 -6.19 0.49 19.66
C GLN A 663 -5.96 -0.71 18.75
N THR A 664 -6.35 -1.93 19.14
CA THR A 664 -6.04 -3.16 18.38
C THR A 664 -7.27 -3.77 17.72
N LEU A 665 -8.47 -3.32 18.10
CA LEU A 665 -9.76 -3.85 17.67
C LEU A 665 -9.97 -5.33 18.03
N GLU A 666 -9.18 -5.83 18.99
CA GLU A 666 -9.31 -7.19 19.50
C GLU A 666 -10.48 -7.28 20.49
N GLU A 667 -11.21 -8.40 20.46
CA GLU A 667 -12.31 -8.67 21.40
C GLU A 667 -11.72 -9.03 22.77
N LEU A 668 -12.13 -8.31 23.81
CA LEU A 668 -11.60 -8.46 25.16
C LEU A 668 -12.38 -9.49 25.97
N PRO A 669 -11.73 -10.18 26.94
CA PRO A 669 -12.44 -10.94 27.96
C PRO A 669 -13.31 -10.03 28.81
N PHE A 670 -14.58 -10.40 28.98
CA PHE A 670 -15.48 -9.77 29.95
C PHE A 670 -16.56 -10.75 30.43
N ASP A 671 -17.16 -10.44 31.57
CA ASP A 671 -18.38 -11.09 32.04
C ASP A 671 -19.61 -10.42 31.42
N LEU A 672 -20.46 -11.21 30.77
CA LEU A 672 -21.61 -10.68 30.03
C LEU A 672 -22.70 -10.13 30.97
N ASP A 673 -22.85 -10.69 32.17
CA ASP A 673 -23.81 -10.20 33.16
C ASP A 673 -23.34 -8.88 33.79
N GLU A 674 -22.05 -8.75 34.08
CA GLU A 674 -21.44 -7.48 34.49
C GLU A 674 -21.63 -6.39 33.43
N ARG A 675 -21.39 -6.72 32.15
CA ARG A 675 -21.61 -5.78 31.04
C ARG A 675 -23.07 -5.36 30.93
N ARG A 676 -24.02 -6.28 31.07
CA ARG A 676 -25.47 -5.95 31.10
C ARG A 676 -25.80 -4.95 32.20
N GLU A 677 -25.35 -5.22 33.43
CA GLU A 677 -25.63 -4.33 34.55
C GLU A 677 -24.98 -2.96 34.34
N ARG A 678 -23.74 -2.95 33.84
CA ARG A 678 -23.05 -1.70 33.52
C ARG A 678 -23.80 -0.87 32.47
N LEU A 679 -24.32 -1.49 31.41
CA LEU A 679 -25.10 -0.75 30.41
C LEU A 679 -26.44 -0.25 30.98
N ARG A 680 -27.08 -1.02 31.88
CA ARG A 680 -28.28 -0.59 32.61
C ARG A 680 -27.99 0.65 33.46
N GLU A 681 -26.89 0.68 34.21
CA GLU A 681 -26.45 1.86 34.96
C GLU A 681 -26.23 3.06 34.05
N ILE A 682 -25.63 2.86 32.88
CA ILE A 682 -25.39 3.91 31.89
C ILE A 682 -26.71 4.50 31.37
N ILE A 683 -27.68 3.65 30.99
CA ILE A 683 -29.00 4.08 30.53
C ILE A 683 -29.73 4.85 31.63
N LEU A 684 -29.67 4.37 32.87
CA LEU A 684 -30.28 5.03 34.01
C LEU A 684 -29.56 6.31 34.44
N GLY A 685 -28.27 6.44 34.16
CA GLY A 685 -27.43 7.58 34.53
C GLY A 685 -27.40 8.71 33.49
N ASP A 686 -27.45 8.37 32.19
CA ASP A 686 -27.32 9.33 31.10
C ASP A 686 -28.68 9.93 30.69
N THR A 687 -28.81 11.25 30.84
CA THR A 687 -30.01 12.01 30.48
C THR A 687 -30.42 11.86 29.01
N ARG A 688 -29.44 11.69 28.12
CA ARG A 688 -29.64 11.56 26.67
C ARG A 688 -30.44 10.30 26.36
N LEU A 689 -29.97 9.17 26.89
CA LEU A 689 -30.63 7.86 26.79
C LEU A 689 -32.01 7.84 27.47
N ARG A 690 -32.14 8.43 28.67
CA ARG A 690 -33.44 8.50 29.38
C ARG A 690 -34.47 9.34 28.62
N SER A 691 -34.03 10.44 27.99
CA SER A 691 -34.92 11.37 27.31
C SER A 691 -35.19 11.03 25.85
N ALA A 692 -34.49 10.06 25.28
CA ALA A 692 -34.74 9.59 23.92
C ALA A 692 -36.15 8.99 23.78
N ASP A 693 -36.80 9.31 22.66
CA ASP A 693 -38.08 8.73 22.22
C ASP A 693 -37.84 7.46 21.40
N LEU A 694 -36.69 7.39 20.72
CA LEU A 694 -36.23 6.24 19.96
C LEU A 694 -34.72 6.06 20.15
N LEU A 695 -34.32 4.84 20.48
CA LEU A 695 -32.93 4.42 20.42
C LEU A 695 -32.66 3.76 19.07
N VAL A 696 -31.53 4.09 18.44
CA VAL A 696 -31.09 3.48 17.19
C VAL A 696 -29.71 2.86 17.41
N CYS A 697 -29.53 1.58 17.08
CA CYS A 697 -28.26 0.90 17.27
C CYS A 697 -27.90 0.05 16.04
N SER A 698 -26.62 -0.01 15.67
CA SER A 698 -26.16 -0.76 14.50
C SER A 698 -24.95 -1.66 14.76
N HIS A 699 -23.90 -1.14 15.42
CA HIS A 699 -22.64 -1.85 15.66
C HIS A 699 -22.11 -1.61 17.09
N PRO A 700 -21.47 -2.59 17.73
CA PRO A 700 -21.56 -4.02 17.40
C PRO A 700 -22.97 -4.55 17.73
N THR A 701 -23.42 -5.60 17.06
CA THR A 701 -24.74 -6.19 17.36
C THR A 701 -24.84 -6.64 18.83
N LEU A 702 -23.73 -6.99 19.47
CA LEU A 702 -23.64 -7.22 20.91
C LEU A 702 -24.16 -6.04 21.74
N LEU A 703 -23.72 -4.81 21.47
CA LEU A 703 -24.20 -3.62 22.15
C LEU A 703 -25.72 -3.49 21.98
N CYS A 704 -26.22 -3.67 20.76
CA CYS A 704 -27.64 -3.50 20.47
C CYS A 704 -28.52 -4.51 21.21
N MET A 705 -28.07 -5.75 21.36
CA MET A 705 -28.80 -6.79 22.09
C MET A 705 -28.76 -6.57 23.60
N VAL A 706 -27.62 -6.16 24.16
CA VAL A 706 -27.53 -5.79 25.58
C VAL A 706 -28.38 -4.55 25.88
N LEU A 707 -28.42 -3.57 24.96
CA LEU A 707 -29.27 -2.39 25.03
C LEU A 707 -30.77 -2.77 25.02
N ALA A 708 -31.15 -3.73 24.18
CA ALA A 708 -32.51 -4.27 24.14
C ALA A 708 -32.90 -4.96 25.45
N GLU A 709 -31.98 -5.58 26.18
CA GLU A 709 -32.26 -6.17 27.50
C GLU A 709 -32.34 -5.09 28.60
N ALA A 710 -31.53 -4.03 28.49
CA ALA A 710 -31.37 -3.03 29.54
C ALA A 710 -32.34 -1.84 29.43
N SER A 711 -32.96 -1.63 28.26
CA SER A 711 -33.85 -0.49 27.99
C SER A 711 -35.29 -0.91 27.69
N GLU A 712 -36.25 -0.15 28.22
CA GLU A 712 -37.67 -0.20 27.88
C GLU A 712 -38.05 0.82 26.79
N LYS A 713 -37.08 1.58 26.26
CA LYS A 713 -37.35 2.52 25.18
C LYS A 713 -37.57 1.77 23.86
N PRO A 714 -38.41 2.33 22.95
CA PRO A 714 -38.44 1.87 21.57
C PRO A 714 -37.02 1.82 21.00
N LEU A 715 -36.69 0.68 20.41
CA LEU A 715 -35.37 0.40 19.87
C LEU A 715 -35.47 -0.03 18.42
N PHE A 716 -34.75 0.67 17.55
CA PHE A 716 -34.54 0.26 16.17
C PHE A 716 -33.10 -0.24 16.01
N VAL A 717 -32.95 -1.50 15.60
CA VAL A 717 -31.67 -2.14 15.34
C VAL A 717 -31.48 -2.33 13.85
N HIS A 718 -30.42 -1.74 13.29
CA HIS A 718 -29.94 -2.01 11.92
C HIS A 718 -28.58 -2.71 12.03
N ALA A 719 -28.61 -4.01 12.27
CA ALA A 719 -27.44 -4.79 12.65
C ALA A 719 -26.39 -4.82 11.54
N SER A 720 -25.22 -4.24 11.82
CA SER A 720 -24.09 -4.10 10.90
C SER A 720 -22.89 -4.98 11.26
N SER A 721 -23.10 -5.99 12.09
CA SER A 721 -22.14 -7.06 12.36
C SER A 721 -22.85 -8.35 12.77
N THR A 722 -22.11 -9.46 12.77
CA THR A 722 -22.63 -10.77 13.20
C THR A 722 -23.11 -10.69 14.65
N LEU A 723 -24.03 -11.59 15.04
CA LEU A 723 -24.50 -11.65 16.43
C LEU A 723 -23.35 -11.83 17.42
N LEU A 724 -22.26 -12.49 17.01
CA LEU A 724 -21.17 -12.89 17.89
C LEU A 724 -20.01 -11.89 17.90
N TYR A 725 -20.04 -10.86 17.05
CA TYR A 725 -19.00 -9.85 17.01
C TYR A 725 -18.96 -9.07 18.33
N GLY A 726 -17.79 -9.01 18.97
CA GLY A 726 -17.60 -8.47 20.30
C GLY A 726 -17.62 -9.51 21.42
N LEU A 727 -17.97 -10.78 21.16
CA LEU A 727 -17.82 -11.85 22.16
C LEU A 727 -16.43 -12.45 22.09
N GLN A 728 -15.75 -12.54 23.23
CA GLN A 728 -14.46 -13.22 23.28
C GLN A 728 -14.60 -14.72 22.97
N CYS A 729 -13.81 -15.20 22.01
CA CYS A 729 -13.66 -16.64 21.82
C CYS A 729 -12.38 -17.20 22.47
N LEU A 730 -12.52 -17.76 23.67
CA LEU A 730 -11.42 -18.28 24.51
C LEU A 730 -10.61 -19.44 23.87
N ARG A 731 -11.19 -20.17 22.91
CA ARG A 731 -10.58 -21.34 22.27
C ARG A 731 -10.47 -21.23 20.75
N CYS A 732 -10.77 -20.07 20.18
CA CYS A 732 -10.69 -19.87 18.72
C CYS A 732 -9.31 -19.40 18.24
N ALA A 733 -8.38 -19.10 19.14
CA ALA A 733 -7.01 -18.71 18.80
C ALA A 733 -6.19 -19.94 18.37
N ALA A 734 -6.66 -20.69 17.37
CA ALA A 734 -5.81 -21.64 16.66
C ALA A 734 -4.96 -20.85 15.66
N VAL A 735 -3.64 -21.04 15.71
CA VAL A 735 -2.65 -20.30 14.88
C VAL A 735 -2.90 -20.47 13.37
N SER A 736 -3.72 -21.45 12.97
CA SER A 736 -3.98 -21.87 11.59
C SER A 736 -5.41 -21.62 11.07
N SER A 737 -6.25 -20.89 11.81
CA SER A 737 -7.65 -20.64 11.39
C SER A 737 -8.07 -19.21 11.66
N ASN A 738 -8.76 -18.61 10.70
CA ASN A 738 -9.45 -17.33 10.89
C ASN A 738 -10.87 -17.49 11.44
N LEU A 739 -11.40 -18.72 11.45
CA LEU A 739 -12.72 -19.04 11.96
C LEU A 739 -12.75 -18.96 13.50
N ARG A 740 -13.59 -18.06 14.01
CA ARG A 740 -14.02 -17.95 15.40
C ARG A 740 -15.27 -18.81 15.63
N TYR A 741 -15.06 -20.11 15.84
CA TYR A 741 -16.14 -21.05 16.14
C TYR A 741 -16.36 -21.23 17.65
N PHE A 742 -17.54 -20.83 18.14
CA PHE A 742 -17.97 -21.01 19.52
C PHE A 742 -18.69 -22.36 19.65
N ASP A 743 -17.92 -23.39 20.00
CA ASP A 743 -18.45 -24.74 20.20
C ASP A 743 -19.42 -24.84 21.40
N HIS A 744 -20.07 -25.99 21.54
CA HIS A 744 -21.04 -26.25 22.62
C HIS A 744 -20.44 -26.21 24.03
N SER A 745 -19.11 -26.27 24.17
CA SER A 745 -18.45 -26.12 25.47
C SER A 745 -18.41 -24.66 25.92
N GLN A 746 -18.61 -23.70 25.02
CA GLN A 746 -18.73 -22.28 25.32
C GLN A 746 -20.19 -21.92 25.66
N GLY A 747 -20.58 -22.27 26.90
CA GLY A 747 -21.94 -22.03 27.42
C GLY A 747 -22.37 -20.56 27.39
N SER A 748 -21.43 -19.61 27.49
CA SER A 748 -21.71 -18.16 27.43
C SER A 748 -22.25 -17.72 26.06
N ALA A 749 -21.62 -18.15 24.96
CA ALA A 749 -22.09 -17.84 23.60
C ALA A 749 -23.47 -18.44 23.31
N HIS A 750 -23.71 -19.68 23.74
CA HIS A 750 -25.01 -20.34 23.57
C HIS A 750 -26.12 -19.67 24.40
N SER A 751 -25.83 -19.34 25.66
CA SER A 751 -26.74 -18.58 26.53
C SER A 751 -27.08 -17.22 25.93
N TYR A 752 -26.08 -16.54 25.37
CA TYR A 752 -26.27 -15.27 24.68
C TYR A 752 -27.16 -15.40 23.43
N LEU A 753 -26.90 -16.35 22.53
CA LEU A 753 -27.74 -16.61 21.36
C LEU A 753 -29.19 -16.97 21.74
N GLN A 754 -29.38 -17.70 22.83
CA GLN A 754 -30.71 -18.07 23.31
C GLN A 754 -31.50 -16.85 23.80
N ARG A 755 -30.82 -15.89 24.44
CA ARG A 755 -31.42 -14.62 24.83
C ARG A 755 -31.74 -13.76 23.62
N ILE A 756 -30.86 -13.68 22.61
CA ILE A 756 -31.17 -12.99 21.35
C ILE A 756 -32.43 -13.56 20.71
N ARG A 757 -32.53 -14.89 20.59
CA ARG A 757 -33.74 -15.55 20.08
C ARG A 757 -34.98 -15.10 20.85
N SER A 758 -34.89 -15.05 22.18
CA SER A 758 -35.99 -14.57 23.03
C SER A 758 -36.35 -13.12 22.71
N LEU A 759 -35.36 -12.21 22.63
CA LEU A 759 -35.60 -10.79 22.35
C LEU A 759 -36.26 -10.58 20.98
N LEU A 760 -35.74 -11.23 19.93
CA LEU A 760 -36.26 -11.13 18.57
C LEU A 760 -37.72 -11.62 18.45
N VAL A 761 -38.16 -12.53 19.32
CA VAL A 761 -39.53 -13.08 19.30
C VAL A 761 -40.47 -12.33 20.24
N THR A 762 -39.97 -11.89 21.39
CA THR A 762 -40.84 -11.49 22.52
C THR A 762 -40.79 -10.01 22.88
N LYS A 763 -39.83 -9.22 22.36
CA LYS A 763 -39.71 -7.80 22.71
C LYS A 763 -40.52 -6.93 21.72
N PRO A 764 -41.73 -6.46 22.09
CA PRO A 764 -42.61 -5.74 21.16
C PRO A 764 -42.11 -4.33 20.79
N GLN A 765 -41.26 -3.73 21.63
CA GLN A 765 -40.69 -2.39 21.44
C GLN A 765 -39.33 -2.43 20.74
N MET A 766 -39.01 -3.53 20.04
CA MET A 766 -37.77 -3.66 19.29
C MET A 766 -38.06 -4.04 17.84
N SER A 767 -37.51 -3.26 16.92
CA SER A 767 -37.47 -3.57 15.50
C SER A 767 -36.05 -3.99 15.18
N PHE A 768 -35.89 -5.12 14.50
CA PHE A 768 -34.57 -5.64 14.14
C PHE A 768 -34.49 -5.89 12.64
N LEU A 769 -33.58 -5.17 11.98
CA LEU A 769 -33.24 -5.34 10.58
C LEU A 769 -31.77 -5.73 10.47
N ALA A 770 -31.46 -6.72 9.64
CA ALA A 770 -30.09 -6.99 9.23
C ALA A 770 -29.64 -5.99 8.15
N GLU A 771 -28.37 -5.62 8.16
CA GLU A 771 -27.78 -4.75 7.12
C GLU A 771 -27.80 -5.39 5.73
N GLY A 772 -27.87 -6.72 5.61
CA GLY A 772 -27.88 -7.36 4.31
C GLY A 772 -28.43 -8.76 4.34
N ARG A 773 -28.63 -9.31 3.14
CA ARG A 773 -29.27 -10.62 3.00
C ARG A 773 -28.45 -11.75 3.62
N PHE A 774 -27.14 -11.79 3.42
CA PHE A 774 -26.30 -12.81 4.03
C PHE A 774 -26.38 -12.77 5.56
N LEU A 775 -26.30 -11.59 6.19
CA LEU A 775 -26.45 -11.46 7.64
C LEU A 775 -27.84 -11.93 8.13
N ALA A 776 -28.92 -11.64 7.40
CA ALA A 776 -30.26 -12.13 7.75
C ALA A 776 -30.35 -13.67 7.73
N GLU A 777 -29.75 -14.31 6.71
CA GLU A 777 -29.69 -15.77 6.62
C GLU A 777 -28.76 -16.36 7.70
N GLN A 778 -27.67 -15.65 8.04
CA GLN A 778 -26.79 -16.02 9.14
C GLN A 778 -27.53 -16.00 10.47
N ILE A 779 -28.30 -14.96 10.76
CA ILE A 779 -29.15 -14.86 11.96
C ILE A 779 -30.18 -16.00 11.98
N GLN A 780 -30.87 -16.24 10.85
CA GLN A 780 -31.81 -17.36 10.76
C GLN A 780 -31.11 -18.70 11.08
N TYR A 781 -29.89 -18.90 10.59
CA TYR A 781 -29.13 -20.11 10.85
C TYR A 781 -28.66 -20.23 12.31
N GLN A 782 -28.24 -19.13 12.93
CA GLN A 782 -27.69 -19.10 14.30
C GLN A 782 -28.77 -19.26 15.37
N VAL A 783 -29.88 -18.51 15.24
CA VAL A 783 -30.92 -18.42 16.28
C VAL A 783 -32.31 -18.86 15.82
N GLY A 784 -32.49 -19.26 14.56
CA GLY A 784 -33.75 -19.81 14.06
C GLY A 784 -34.89 -18.80 13.96
N VAL A 785 -34.57 -17.50 13.85
CA VAL A 785 -35.54 -16.40 13.68
C VAL A 785 -35.27 -15.73 12.34
N GLN A 786 -36.30 -15.60 11.50
CA GLN A 786 -36.20 -14.80 10.29
C GLN A 786 -36.31 -13.32 10.64
N VAL A 787 -35.37 -12.54 10.15
CA VAL A 787 -35.38 -11.08 10.27
C VAL A 787 -35.45 -10.45 8.89
N SER A 788 -36.11 -9.29 8.81
CA SER A 788 -36.06 -8.44 7.62
C SER A 788 -34.65 -7.85 7.46
N TRP A 789 -34.33 -7.37 6.26
CA TRP A 789 -33.03 -6.75 5.99
C TRP A 789 -33.21 -5.54 5.08
N VAL A 790 -32.31 -4.57 5.26
CA VAL A 790 -32.24 -3.33 4.48
C VAL A 790 -30.76 -3.02 4.24
N PRO A 791 -30.31 -2.88 2.99
CA PRO A 791 -28.92 -2.52 2.71
C PRO A 791 -28.59 -1.14 3.28
N PRO A 792 -27.32 -0.85 3.61
CA PRO A 792 -26.87 0.51 3.81
C PRO A 792 -27.32 1.39 2.65
N LEU A 793 -27.86 2.55 2.98
CA LEU A 793 -28.30 3.54 2.00
C LEU A 793 -27.27 4.65 1.80
N ALA A 794 -26.23 4.69 2.65
CA ALA A 794 -25.19 5.71 2.68
C ALA A 794 -25.78 7.14 2.62
N MET A 795 -26.87 7.39 3.38
CA MET A 795 -27.63 8.64 3.31
C MET A 795 -26.85 9.86 3.76
N TYR A 796 -25.74 9.66 4.48
CA TYR A 796 -24.83 10.71 4.91
C TYR A 796 -23.99 11.28 3.74
N ILE A 797 -24.01 10.65 2.56
CA ILE A 797 -23.40 11.18 1.34
C ILE A 797 -24.37 12.17 0.68
N ASN A 798 -24.28 13.42 1.14
CA ASN A 798 -25.05 14.56 0.59
C ASN A 798 -24.36 15.21 -0.63
N GLU A 799 -23.02 15.17 -0.67
CA GLU A 799 -22.16 15.74 -1.72
C GLU A 799 -21.25 14.65 -2.30
N GLY A 800 -20.85 14.77 -3.57
CA GLY A 800 -19.98 13.78 -4.22
C GLY A 800 -20.69 12.79 -5.15
N SER A 801 -21.74 13.23 -5.85
CA SER A 801 -22.17 12.50 -7.05
C SER A 801 -20.98 12.38 -7.99
N TRP A 802 -20.75 11.16 -8.48
CA TRP A 802 -19.68 10.88 -9.43
C TRP A 802 -19.74 11.87 -10.59
N TYR A 803 -18.63 12.57 -10.83
CA TYR A 803 -18.49 13.47 -11.97
C TYR A 803 -17.46 12.95 -12.96
N GLY A 804 -16.52 12.11 -12.51
CA GLY A 804 -15.40 11.64 -13.31
C GLY A 804 -14.48 12.78 -13.72
N GLN A 805 -13.22 12.48 -14.02
CA GLN A 805 -12.30 13.50 -14.51
C GLN A 805 -12.58 13.78 -15.99
N GLY A 806 -13.06 12.77 -16.74
CA GLY A 806 -13.42 12.93 -18.15
C GLY A 806 -12.29 13.55 -18.99
N GLN A 807 -11.04 13.44 -18.52
CA GLN A 807 -9.90 14.06 -19.17
C GLN A 807 -9.75 13.46 -20.57
N GLN A 808 -9.50 14.33 -21.55
CA GLN A 808 -9.35 13.92 -22.94
C GLN A 808 -8.07 13.10 -23.10
N GLY A 809 -8.20 11.79 -22.94
CA GLY A 809 -7.21 10.82 -23.40
C GLY A 809 -6.73 9.79 -22.37
N VAL A 810 -7.00 9.93 -21.07
CA VAL A 810 -6.59 8.95 -20.05
C VAL A 810 -7.72 8.66 -19.09
N THR A 811 -8.05 7.37 -18.92
CA THR A 811 -9.03 6.90 -17.93
C THR A 811 -8.33 6.67 -16.60
N GLN A 812 -8.78 7.31 -15.53
CA GLN A 812 -8.23 7.13 -14.18
C GLN A 812 -9.14 6.24 -13.34
N VAL A 813 -8.58 5.14 -12.84
CA VAL A 813 -9.29 4.17 -12.02
C VAL A 813 -8.68 4.06 -10.65
N VAL A 814 -9.53 4.15 -9.62
CA VAL A 814 -9.10 4.00 -8.23
C VAL A 814 -9.35 2.60 -7.72
N VAL A 815 -8.34 1.95 -7.14
CA VAL A 815 -8.48 0.68 -6.43
C VAL A 815 -8.75 0.98 -4.96
N LEU A 816 -9.95 0.63 -4.51
CA LEU A 816 -10.42 0.90 -3.16
C LEU A 816 -9.68 0.03 -2.13
N ARG A 817 -9.68 0.51 -0.88
CA ARG A 817 -8.99 -0.15 0.23
C ARG A 817 -9.55 -1.55 0.48
N SER A 818 -8.66 -2.52 0.57
CA SER A 818 -8.96 -3.90 0.92
C SER A 818 -7.86 -4.49 1.80
N ARG A 819 -8.23 -5.28 2.80
CA ARG A 819 -7.32 -6.13 3.58
C ARG A 819 -6.62 -7.15 2.69
N PHE A 820 -7.24 -7.52 1.56
CA PHE A 820 -6.57 -8.33 0.55
C PHE A 820 -5.24 -7.69 0.11
N PHE A 821 -5.22 -6.37 -0.10
CA PHE A 821 -4.03 -5.65 -0.56
C PHE A 821 -2.90 -5.55 0.47
N VAL A 822 -3.14 -5.85 1.74
CA VAL A 822 -2.07 -5.92 2.75
C VAL A 822 -1.45 -7.32 2.87
N SER A 823 -2.05 -8.32 2.22
CA SER A 823 -1.44 -9.64 2.09
C SER A 823 -0.32 -9.60 1.04
N LEU A 824 0.61 -10.54 1.12
CA LEU A 824 1.63 -10.73 0.08
C LEU A 824 0.97 -10.86 -1.30
N MET A 825 -0.10 -11.64 -1.44
CA MET A 825 -0.79 -11.82 -2.72
C MET A 825 -1.42 -10.54 -3.25
N GLY A 826 -1.95 -9.71 -2.36
CA GLY A 826 -2.48 -8.41 -2.74
C GLY A 826 -1.41 -7.45 -3.25
N GLU A 827 -0.23 -7.45 -2.63
CA GLU A 827 0.94 -6.73 -3.13
C GLU A 827 1.38 -7.23 -4.51
N LEU A 828 1.48 -8.56 -4.69
CA LEU A 828 1.80 -9.15 -6.00
C LEU A 828 0.77 -8.78 -7.07
N LEU A 829 -0.52 -8.79 -6.72
CA LEU A 829 -1.59 -8.38 -7.64
C LEU A 829 -1.46 -6.91 -8.03
N ARG A 830 -1.17 -6.04 -7.06
CA ARG A 830 -0.97 -4.61 -7.31
C ARG A 830 0.15 -4.40 -8.33
N SER A 831 1.28 -5.06 -8.14
CA SER A 831 2.42 -5.01 -9.06
C SER A 831 2.03 -5.52 -10.45
N LEU A 832 1.38 -6.67 -10.52
CA LEU A 832 0.98 -7.27 -11.80
C LEU A 832 -0.02 -6.38 -12.57
N LEU A 833 -1.01 -5.81 -11.89
CA LEU A 833 -1.97 -4.90 -12.53
C LEU A 833 -1.28 -3.64 -13.05
N ARG A 834 -0.34 -3.05 -12.28
CA ARG A 834 0.46 -1.90 -12.75
C ARG A 834 1.26 -2.24 -14.00
N GLU A 835 1.90 -3.40 -14.03
CA GLU A 835 2.71 -3.86 -15.17
C GLU A 835 1.84 -4.08 -16.42
N ILE A 836 0.71 -4.78 -16.29
CA ILE A 836 -0.23 -5.00 -17.40
C ILE A 836 -0.71 -3.67 -17.96
N VAL A 837 -1.06 -2.71 -17.10
CA VAL A 837 -1.52 -1.39 -17.53
C VAL A 837 -0.38 -0.63 -18.25
N ALA A 838 0.82 -0.63 -17.70
CA ALA A 838 1.98 0.03 -18.30
C ALA A 838 2.32 -0.54 -19.69
N LEU A 839 2.36 -1.87 -19.83
CA LEU A 839 2.65 -2.56 -21.11
C LEU A 839 1.64 -2.24 -22.22
N ASN A 840 0.43 -1.87 -21.85
CA ASN A 840 -0.69 -1.64 -22.76
C ASN A 840 -1.10 -0.18 -22.90
N TYR A 841 -0.42 0.74 -22.21
CA TYR A 841 -0.80 2.15 -22.11
C TYR A 841 -0.99 2.84 -23.48
N GLN A 842 -0.14 2.54 -24.46
CA GLN A 842 -0.24 3.10 -25.82
C GLN A 842 -1.57 2.77 -26.53
N LYS A 843 -2.13 1.58 -26.26
CA LYS A 843 -3.39 1.11 -26.86
C LYS A 843 -4.59 1.44 -25.96
N TYR A 844 -4.35 1.47 -24.66
CA TYR A 844 -5.34 1.54 -23.60
C TYR A 844 -4.83 2.51 -22.53
N PRO A 845 -5.02 3.83 -22.72
CA PRO A 845 -4.48 4.85 -21.83
C PRO A 845 -5.25 4.87 -20.51
N LEU A 846 -4.85 3.97 -19.63
CA LEU A 846 -5.45 3.70 -18.33
C LEU A 846 -4.43 3.99 -17.24
N GLU A 847 -4.85 4.67 -16.19
CA GLU A 847 -4.07 4.89 -14.97
C GLU A 847 -4.78 4.22 -13.80
N VAL A 848 -4.04 3.45 -13.00
CA VAL A 848 -4.60 2.74 -11.82
C VAL A 848 -3.97 3.27 -10.55
N VAL A 849 -4.79 3.87 -9.70
CA VAL A 849 -4.40 4.49 -8.42
C VAL A 849 -4.88 3.65 -7.26
N PHE A 850 -3.95 3.08 -6.49
CA PHE A 850 -4.29 2.27 -5.32
C PHE A 850 -4.43 3.16 -4.08
N LEU A 851 -5.53 2.97 -3.32
CA LEU A 851 -5.71 3.63 -2.04
C LEU A 851 -5.01 2.86 -0.93
N GLY A 852 -3.93 3.43 -0.40
CA GLY A 852 -3.07 2.84 0.62
C GLY A 852 -1.66 2.68 0.06
N LYS A 853 -0.65 3.23 0.76
CA LYS A 853 0.75 3.05 0.38
C LYS A 853 1.21 1.63 0.67
N ASP A 854 2.31 1.24 0.02
CA ASP A 854 2.94 -0.09 0.04
C ASP A 854 3.30 -0.68 1.43
N LYS A 855 2.97 -0.02 2.55
CA LYS A 855 3.01 -0.60 3.91
C LYS A 855 2.01 -0.07 4.96
N GLN A 856 1.14 0.92 4.74
CA GLN A 856 0.25 1.43 5.81
C GLN A 856 -1.05 2.10 5.29
N PHE A 857 -2.17 1.85 5.97
CA PHE A 857 -3.50 2.45 5.74
C PHE A 857 -3.61 3.95 6.10
N GLU A 858 -2.52 4.57 6.57
CA GLU A 858 -2.58 5.83 7.32
C GLU A 858 -2.53 7.10 6.47
N GLU A 859 -1.92 7.09 5.28
CA GLU A 859 -1.58 8.36 4.59
C GLU A 859 -2.42 8.72 3.34
N GLN A 860 -3.22 7.82 2.77
CA GLN A 860 -3.98 8.11 1.54
C GLN A 860 -5.48 7.94 1.77
N TRP A 861 -6.08 8.85 2.54
CA TRP A 861 -7.53 8.99 2.60
C TRP A 861 -7.96 10.01 1.55
N LEU A 862 -8.88 9.59 0.68
CA LEU A 862 -9.56 10.50 -0.23
C LEU A 862 -10.89 10.89 0.39
N SER A 863 -11.23 12.17 0.33
CA SER A 863 -12.60 12.60 0.59
C SER A 863 -13.55 12.01 -0.46
N LEU A 864 -14.84 11.93 -0.13
CA LEU A 864 -15.85 11.46 -1.09
C LEU A 864 -15.84 12.31 -2.37
N GLN A 865 -15.55 13.61 -2.27
CA GLN A 865 -15.43 14.51 -3.42
C GLN A 865 -14.19 14.20 -4.30
N GLN A 866 -13.06 13.86 -3.68
CA GLN A 866 -11.87 13.42 -4.42
C GLN A 866 -12.11 12.08 -5.10
N LEU A 867 -12.76 11.15 -4.39
CA LEU A 867 -13.10 9.84 -4.93
C LEU A 867 -14.05 9.94 -6.14
N ALA A 868 -15.03 10.85 -6.07
CA ALA A 868 -15.95 11.15 -7.17
C ALA A 868 -15.28 11.67 -8.46
N GLY A 869 -14.02 12.11 -8.35
CA GLY A 869 -13.22 12.57 -9.49
C GLY A 869 -12.63 11.44 -10.32
N PHE A 870 -12.52 10.21 -9.81
CA PHE A 870 -12.02 9.11 -10.63
C PHE A 870 -13.10 8.62 -11.60
N ASP A 871 -12.68 8.11 -12.76
CA ASP A 871 -13.60 7.68 -13.82
C ASP A 871 -14.31 6.37 -13.45
N ALA A 872 -13.62 5.46 -12.76
CA ALA A 872 -14.19 4.24 -12.20
C ALA A 872 -13.45 3.79 -10.93
N ALA A 873 -14.06 2.88 -10.17
CA ALA A 873 -13.46 2.25 -9.01
C ALA A 873 -13.33 0.73 -9.19
N ILE A 874 -12.30 0.14 -8.60
CA ILE A 874 -12.16 -1.31 -8.47
C ILE A 874 -12.23 -1.67 -6.98
N LEU A 875 -13.07 -2.64 -6.64
CA LEU A 875 -13.24 -3.13 -5.27
C LEU A 875 -12.94 -4.62 -5.16
N TRP A 876 -11.91 -4.96 -4.37
CA TRP A 876 -11.73 -6.31 -3.81
C TRP A 876 -12.39 -6.35 -2.45
N PRO A 877 -13.55 -7.01 -2.30
CA PRO A 877 -14.30 -6.93 -1.06
C PRO A 877 -13.58 -7.68 0.07
N ASN A 878 -13.68 -7.10 1.27
CA ASN A 878 -13.18 -7.73 2.50
C ASN A 878 -14.13 -8.79 3.04
N ASP A 879 -15.36 -8.80 2.56
CA ASP A 879 -16.46 -9.59 3.07
C ASP A 879 -17.67 -9.53 2.14
N LEU A 880 -18.67 -10.38 2.37
CA LEU A 880 -19.94 -10.39 1.64
C LEU A 880 -20.78 -9.12 1.83
N HIS A 881 -20.51 -8.36 2.88
CA HIS A 881 -21.12 -7.08 3.19
C HIS A 881 -20.04 -6.04 3.43
N GLN A 882 -20.06 -4.95 2.65
CA GLN A 882 -19.06 -3.90 2.80
C GLN A 882 -19.66 -2.52 2.61
N ARG A 883 -19.53 -1.66 3.61
CA ARG A 883 -20.08 -0.29 3.55
C ARG A 883 -19.47 0.54 2.43
N THR A 884 -18.17 0.39 2.16
CA THR A 884 -17.50 1.05 1.03
C THR A 884 -18.16 0.73 -0.31
N PHE A 885 -18.72 -0.47 -0.49
CA PHE A 885 -19.48 -0.80 -1.69
C PHE A 885 -20.71 0.10 -1.82
N HIS A 886 -21.51 0.21 -0.76
CA HIS A 886 -22.72 1.04 -0.74
C HIS A 886 -22.42 2.53 -0.88
N GLU A 887 -21.33 3.01 -0.30
CA GLU A 887 -20.87 4.40 -0.44
C GLU A 887 -20.56 4.74 -1.91
N VAL A 888 -19.75 3.91 -2.57
CA VAL A 888 -19.36 4.11 -3.98
C VAL A 888 -20.54 3.91 -4.92
N TYR A 889 -21.43 2.96 -4.60
CA TYR A 889 -22.67 2.76 -5.35
C TYR A 889 -23.61 3.97 -5.22
N ARG A 890 -23.78 4.51 -4.01
CA ARG A 890 -24.58 5.72 -3.72
C ARG A 890 -24.11 6.94 -4.50
N MET A 891 -22.79 7.07 -4.66
CA MET A 891 -22.16 8.12 -5.47
C MET A 891 -22.43 7.95 -6.96
N GLY A 892 -22.86 6.77 -7.42
CA GLY A 892 -23.01 6.45 -8.83
C GLY A 892 -21.67 6.27 -9.53
N MET A 893 -20.63 5.88 -8.82
CA MET A 893 -19.32 5.69 -9.41
C MET A 893 -19.25 4.32 -10.07
N PRO A 894 -18.93 4.22 -11.39
CA PRO A 894 -18.80 2.95 -12.08
C PRO A 894 -17.84 2.03 -11.34
N LEU A 895 -18.32 0.82 -11.02
CA LEU A 895 -17.63 -0.09 -10.10
C LEU A 895 -17.34 -1.43 -10.77
N LEU A 896 -16.07 -1.83 -10.73
CA LEU A 896 -15.60 -3.13 -11.18
C LEU A 896 -15.22 -3.99 -9.98
N MET A 897 -15.61 -5.26 -10.01
CA MET A 897 -15.31 -6.23 -8.96
C MET A 897 -14.89 -7.56 -9.59
N PRO A 898 -14.08 -8.38 -8.89
CA PRO A 898 -13.87 -9.75 -9.30
C PRO A 898 -15.19 -10.51 -9.40
N ASP A 899 -15.25 -11.49 -10.28
CA ASP A 899 -16.32 -12.48 -10.33
C ASP A 899 -16.23 -13.49 -9.16
N ALA A 900 -17.14 -14.45 -9.14
CA ALA A 900 -17.24 -15.44 -8.07
C ALA A 900 -15.92 -16.19 -7.82
N ASP A 901 -15.23 -16.57 -8.90
CA ASP A 901 -13.96 -17.29 -8.83
C ASP A 901 -12.85 -16.36 -8.33
N GLY A 902 -12.74 -15.13 -8.85
CA GLY A 902 -11.79 -14.14 -8.34
C GLY A 902 -12.00 -13.82 -6.85
N LEU A 903 -13.25 -13.77 -6.39
CA LEU A 903 -13.60 -13.58 -4.98
C LEU A 903 -13.24 -14.79 -4.12
N TYR A 904 -13.50 -16.00 -4.62
CA TYR A 904 -13.08 -17.25 -3.98
C TYR A 904 -11.57 -17.31 -3.77
N ARG A 905 -10.77 -16.82 -4.72
CA ARG A 905 -9.31 -16.78 -4.57
C ARG A 905 -8.88 -15.69 -3.60
N ALA A 906 -9.49 -14.50 -3.69
CA ALA A 906 -9.18 -13.39 -2.79
C ALA A 906 -9.45 -13.74 -1.31
N GLN A 907 -10.51 -14.48 -1.02
CA GLN A 907 -10.86 -14.85 0.36
C GLN A 907 -9.92 -15.89 0.97
N LYS A 908 -9.28 -16.75 0.17
CA LYS A 908 -8.24 -17.67 0.71
C LYS A 908 -7.04 -16.91 1.27
N MET A 909 -6.82 -15.70 0.80
CA MET A 909 -5.65 -14.87 1.14
C MET A 909 -5.95 -13.80 2.19
N SER A 910 -7.23 -13.55 2.49
CA SER A 910 -7.67 -12.52 3.42
C SER A 910 -8.93 -12.96 4.17
N ASN A 911 -8.91 -12.81 5.48
CA ASN A 911 -10.03 -13.17 6.34
C ASN A 911 -11.29 -12.35 6.00
N TRP A 912 -12.39 -13.06 5.73
CA TRP A 912 -13.72 -12.46 5.63
C TRP A 912 -14.35 -12.39 7.02
N GLY A 913 -14.55 -11.17 7.52
CA GLY A 913 -14.99 -10.89 8.88
C GLY A 913 -16.30 -11.59 9.29
N TYR A 914 -17.40 -11.40 8.57
CA TYR A 914 -18.74 -11.91 8.87
C TYR A 914 -18.81 -13.44 8.79
N SER A 915 -18.15 -14.04 7.80
CA SER A 915 -18.08 -15.51 7.68
C SER A 915 -17.09 -16.14 8.67
N SER A 916 -16.31 -15.34 9.40
CA SER A 916 -15.40 -15.84 10.42
C SER A 916 -16.08 -16.11 11.77
N TYR A 917 -17.38 -15.84 11.98
CA TYR A 917 -18.04 -16.05 13.28
C TYR A 917 -19.09 -17.16 13.22
N GLY A 918 -18.84 -18.26 13.93
CA GLY A 918 -19.69 -19.44 13.89
C GLY A 918 -20.17 -19.93 15.24
N ALA A 919 -21.49 -20.07 15.40
CA ALA A 919 -22.13 -20.77 16.51
C ALA A 919 -23.58 -21.08 16.12
N ARG A 920 -24.21 -22.08 16.72
CA ARG A 920 -25.62 -22.40 16.48
C ARG A 920 -26.28 -22.88 17.76
N LEU A 921 -27.54 -22.47 17.99
CA LEU A 921 -28.34 -23.04 19.07
C LEU A 921 -28.60 -24.53 18.83
N VAL A 922 -28.23 -25.34 19.82
CA VAL A 922 -28.38 -26.82 19.81
C VAL A 922 -29.83 -27.26 19.62
N THR A 923 -30.79 -26.45 20.07
CA THR A 923 -32.22 -26.76 20.06
C THR A 923 -32.90 -26.57 18.71
N LEU A 924 -32.19 -26.07 17.69
CA LEU A 924 -32.74 -25.90 16.35
C LEU A 924 -32.61 -27.22 15.57
N GLU A 925 -33.73 -27.86 15.25
CA GLU A 925 -33.80 -29.10 14.44
C GLU A 925 -32.97 -29.00 13.15
N GLU A 926 -32.53 -30.15 12.63
CA GLU A 926 -31.67 -30.26 11.44
C GLU A 926 -32.33 -29.88 10.11
N ASP A 927 -33.46 -29.16 10.10
CA ASP A 927 -34.07 -28.59 8.89
C ASP A 927 -33.18 -27.48 8.31
N ARG A 928 -32.07 -27.91 7.69
CA ARG A 928 -31.05 -27.08 7.08
C ARG A 928 -31.61 -26.51 5.79
N LYS A 929 -32.18 -25.30 5.89
CA LYS A 929 -32.55 -24.48 4.72
C LYS A 929 -31.35 -24.19 3.81
N HIS A 930 -30.13 -24.19 4.35
CA HIS A 930 -28.88 -23.97 3.63
C HIS A 930 -28.01 -25.24 3.68
N PRO A 931 -27.42 -25.67 2.55
CA PRO A 931 -26.54 -26.85 2.49
C PRO A 931 -25.21 -26.63 3.23
N PHE A 932 -24.80 -25.38 3.42
CA PHE A 932 -23.55 -25.00 4.09
C PHE A 932 -23.83 -24.07 5.28
N PRO A 933 -23.00 -24.07 6.33
CA PRO A 933 -23.05 -23.05 7.38
C PRO A 933 -22.63 -21.67 6.84
N PRO A 934 -23.19 -20.55 7.34
CA PRO A 934 -22.81 -19.18 6.97
C PRO A 934 -21.52 -18.71 7.65
N TRP A 935 -20.64 -19.65 8.00
CA TRP A 935 -19.31 -19.39 8.49
C TRP A 935 -18.38 -20.49 8.01
N TRP A 936 -17.15 -20.12 7.70
CA TRP A 936 -16.14 -21.05 7.21
C TRP A 936 -14.75 -20.50 7.51
N ASN A 937 -13.78 -21.42 7.59
CA ASN A 937 -12.38 -21.02 7.60
C ASN A 937 -12.01 -20.64 6.15
N SER A 938 -11.63 -19.39 5.90
CA SER A 938 -11.35 -18.93 4.53
C SER A 938 -10.20 -19.68 3.88
N PHE A 939 -9.26 -20.21 4.66
CA PHE A 939 -8.14 -21.01 4.14
C PHE A 939 -8.58 -22.36 3.57
N ASN A 940 -9.60 -22.99 4.17
CA ASN A 940 -10.03 -24.36 3.84
C ASN A 940 -11.45 -24.42 3.27
N ALA A 941 -12.02 -23.27 2.89
CA ALA A 941 -13.34 -23.22 2.30
C ALA A 941 -13.29 -23.67 0.84
N THR A 942 -14.27 -24.50 0.47
CA THR A 942 -14.45 -24.94 -0.91
C THR A 942 -15.16 -23.84 -1.71
N PRO A 943 -15.04 -23.80 -3.05
CA PRO A 943 -15.72 -22.79 -3.84
C PRO A 943 -17.24 -22.87 -3.75
N GLU A 944 -17.80 -24.04 -3.48
CA GLU A 944 -19.26 -24.22 -3.41
C GLU A 944 -19.80 -23.47 -2.21
N ILE A 945 -19.10 -23.53 -1.07
CA ILE A 945 -19.48 -22.78 0.13
C ILE A 945 -19.48 -21.29 -0.20
N VAL A 946 -18.42 -20.82 -0.85
CA VAL A 946 -18.21 -19.40 -1.12
C VAL A 946 -19.18 -18.91 -2.18
N SER A 947 -19.28 -19.57 -3.32
CA SER A 947 -20.25 -19.26 -4.40
C SER A 947 -21.69 -19.33 -3.91
N TYR A 948 -22.01 -20.30 -3.04
CA TYR A 948 -23.34 -20.42 -2.44
C TYR A 948 -23.68 -19.21 -1.58
N TRP A 949 -22.75 -18.71 -0.78
CA TRP A 949 -22.99 -17.55 0.07
C TRP A 949 -22.82 -16.22 -0.65
N GLU A 950 -21.98 -16.16 -1.68
CA GLU A 950 -21.73 -14.99 -2.52
C GLU A 950 -22.98 -14.49 -3.22
N ARG A 951 -23.92 -15.39 -3.59
CA ARG A 951 -25.23 -14.99 -4.14
C ARG A 951 -26.06 -14.10 -3.20
N PHE A 952 -25.71 -14.05 -1.92
CA PHE A 952 -26.35 -13.19 -0.91
C PHE A 952 -25.53 -11.94 -0.59
N ALA A 953 -24.41 -11.72 -1.26
CA ALA A 953 -23.62 -10.50 -1.15
C ALA A 953 -24.40 -9.29 -1.68
N ASP A 954 -24.06 -8.10 -1.22
CA ASP A 954 -24.76 -6.88 -1.62
C ASP A 954 -24.58 -6.58 -3.12
N TRP A 955 -23.39 -6.86 -3.63
CA TRP A 955 -23.03 -6.63 -5.03
C TRP A 955 -23.65 -7.61 -6.01
N GLN A 956 -24.24 -8.71 -5.53
CA GLN A 956 -25.05 -9.62 -6.36
C GLN A 956 -26.50 -9.13 -6.45
N GLN A 957 -26.93 -8.29 -5.50
CA GLN A 957 -28.29 -7.79 -5.41
C GLN A 957 -28.46 -6.42 -6.06
N MET A 958 -27.36 -5.69 -6.28
CA MET A 958 -27.36 -4.36 -6.86
C MET A 958 -26.81 -4.40 -8.30
N PRO A 959 -27.59 -4.00 -9.31
CA PRO A 959 -27.22 -4.11 -10.72
C PRO A 959 -26.14 -3.11 -11.12
N HIS A 960 -25.65 -3.21 -12.36
CA HIS A 960 -24.67 -2.29 -12.99
C HIS A 960 -23.24 -2.35 -12.43
N VAL A 961 -22.97 -3.23 -11.46
CA VAL A 961 -21.61 -3.60 -11.05
C VAL A 961 -20.97 -4.47 -12.14
N GLN A 962 -19.80 -4.08 -12.64
CA GLN A 962 -19.08 -4.84 -13.66
C GLN A 962 -18.25 -5.96 -13.03
N ARG A 963 -18.19 -7.10 -13.70
CA ARG A 963 -17.46 -8.29 -13.24
C ARG A 963 -16.37 -8.65 -14.22
N PHE A 964 -15.17 -8.82 -13.70
CA PHE A 964 -14.04 -9.32 -14.47
C PHE A 964 -13.57 -10.66 -13.90
N SER A 965 -13.24 -11.56 -14.82
CA SER A 965 -12.66 -12.88 -14.54
C SER A 965 -11.13 -12.87 -14.63
N SER A 966 -10.53 -11.75 -15.07
CA SER A 966 -9.11 -11.63 -15.36
C SER A 966 -8.63 -10.17 -15.30
N LEU A 967 -7.33 -9.94 -15.13
CA LEU A 967 -6.75 -8.59 -15.19
C LEU A 967 -6.77 -7.97 -16.59
N PRO A 968 -6.48 -8.72 -17.69
CA PRO A 968 -6.69 -8.21 -19.04
C PRO A 968 -8.15 -7.83 -19.29
N GLY A 969 -9.09 -8.68 -18.87
CA GLY A 969 -10.52 -8.42 -18.95
C GLY A 969 -10.92 -7.18 -18.16
N LEU A 970 -10.36 -6.97 -16.96
CA LEU A 970 -10.55 -5.74 -16.17
C LEU A 970 -10.15 -4.48 -16.95
N VAL A 971 -8.97 -4.48 -17.60
CA VAL A 971 -8.48 -3.34 -18.39
C VAL A 971 -9.40 -3.04 -19.56
N VAL A 972 -9.78 -4.07 -20.33
CA VAL A 972 -10.69 -3.93 -21.47
C VAL A 972 -12.06 -3.44 -21.03
N GLN A 973 -12.67 -4.08 -20.04
CA GLN A 973 -14.00 -3.73 -19.56
C GLN A 973 -14.05 -2.28 -19.06
N THR A 974 -13.03 -1.84 -18.33
CA THR A 974 -12.93 -0.46 -17.84
C THR A 974 -13.06 0.56 -18.98
N LEU A 975 -12.40 0.31 -20.10
CA LEU A 975 -12.35 1.23 -21.24
C LEU A 975 -13.55 1.11 -22.18
N GLN A 976 -14.21 -0.04 -22.19
CA GLN A 976 -15.43 -0.27 -22.97
C GLN A 976 -16.70 0.15 -22.23
N LEU A 977 -16.62 0.37 -20.91
CA LEU A 977 -17.76 0.73 -20.08
C LEU A 977 -18.28 2.12 -20.44
N ASP A 978 -19.58 2.23 -20.74
CA ASP A 978 -20.24 3.54 -20.77
C ASP A 978 -20.40 4.03 -19.32
N LEU A 979 -19.39 4.75 -18.85
CA LEU A 979 -19.29 5.24 -17.48
C LEU A 979 -20.49 6.10 -17.09
N ARG A 980 -20.95 6.98 -17.99
CA ARG A 980 -22.07 7.90 -17.73
C ARG A 980 -23.38 7.17 -17.64
N LYS A 981 -23.64 6.26 -18.58
CA LYS A 981 -24.85 5.43 -18.53
C LYS A 981 -24.85 4.53 -17.29
N THR A 982 -23.73 3.90 -16.99
CA THR A 982 -23.58 3.03 -15.80
C THR A 982 -23.85 3.80 -14.52
N SER A 983 -23.24 4.98 -14.36
CA SER A 983 -23.48 5.88 -13.24
C SER A 983 -24.95 6.27 -13.10
N PHE A 984 -25.58 6.71 -14.20
CA PHE A 984 -26.98 7.10 -14.22
C PHE A 984 -27.90 5.95 -13.81
N ASP A 985 -27.65 4.75 -14.34
CA ASP A 985 -28.44 3.56 -14.04
C ASP A 985 -28.29 3.13 -12.57
N MET A 986 -27.06 3.16 -12.03
CA MET A 986 -26.78 2.92 -10.60
C MET A 986 -27.55 3.90 -9.70
N LEU A 987 -27.48 5.20 -9.99
CA LEU A 987 -28.19 6.23 -9.21
C LEU A 987 -29.71 6.07 -9.32
N THR A 988 -30.22 5.67 -10.48
CA THR A 988 -31.66 5.44 -10.69
C THR A 988 -32.14 4.25 -9.88
N PHE A 989 -31.43 3.12 -9.96
CA PHE A 989 -31.73 1.95 -9.13
C PHE A 989 -31.65 2.29 -7.64
N HIS A 990 -30.60 3.01 -7.22
CA HIS A 990 -30.39 3.32 -5.82
C HIS A 990 -31.48 4.25 -5.25
N ARG A 991 -31.97 5.24 -6.01
CA ARG A 991 -33.12 6.06 -5.58
C ARG A 991 -34.37 5.21 -5.30
N GLN A 992 -34.62 4.21 -6.17
CA GLN A 992 -35.73 3.29 -5.98
C GLN A 992 -35.51 2.42 -4.73
N LEU A 993 -34.29 1.88 -4.56
CA LEU A 993 -33.90 1.12 -3.37
C LEU A 993 -34.09 1.93 -2.08
N CYS A 994 -33.66 3.19 -2.05
CA CYS A 994 -33.87 4.07 -0.89
C CYS A 994 -35.34 4.24 -0.56
N LYS A 995 -36.19 4.43 -1.56
CA LYS A 995 -37.63 4.58 -1.36
C LYS A 995 -38.22 3.31 -0.72
N ASP A 996 -37.94 2.16 -1.30
CA ASP A 996 -38.48 0.87 -0.83
C ASP A 996 -37.95 0.52 0.57
N ALA A 997 -36.68 0.81 0.83
CA ALA A 997 -36.05 0.64 2.13
C ALA A 997 -36.66 1.57 3.21
N LEU A 998 -36.83 2.85 2.92
CA LEU A 998 -37.41 3.82 3.87
C LEU A 998 -38.89 3.53 4.14
N ASP A 999 -39.64 3.03 3.16
CA ASP A 999 -41.03 2.59 3.37
C ASP A 999 -41.08 1.40 4.37
N LEU A 1000 -40.19 0.42 4.23
CA LEU A 1000 -40.07 -0.68 5.19
C LEU A 1000 -39.62 -0.18 6.57
N VAL A 1001 -38.54 0.61 6.64
CA VAL A 1001 -38.03 1.14 7.91
C VAL A 1001 -39.08 2.00 8.62
N SER A 1002 -39.87 2.78 7.87
CA SER A 1002 -40.99 3.57 8.42
C SER A 1002 -42.03 2.67 9.05
N HIS A 1003 -42.42 1.58 8.38
CA HIS A 1003 -43.35 0.61 8.94
C HIS A 1003 -42.83 0.00 10.25
N GLU A 1004 -41.58 -0.45 10.25
CA GLU A 1004 -40.94 -1.11 11.37
C GLU A 1004 -40.78 -0.17 12.58
N ILE A 1005 -40.31 1.06 12.37
CA ILE A 1005 -40.15 2.07 13.44
C ILE A 1005 -41.51 2.49 14.01
N LEU A 1006 -42.48 2.78 13.14
CA LEU A 1006 -43.82 3.15 13.60
C LEU A 1006 -44.52 2.01 14.35
N SER A 1007 -44.13 0.75 14.12
CA SER A 1007 -44.68 -0.40 14.85
C SER A 1007 -44.23 -0.41 16.32
N VAL A 1008 -42.97 -0.07 16.59
CA VAL A 1008 -42.37 -0.11 17.93
C VAL A 1008 -42.59 1.16 18.75
N MET A 1009 -42.81 2.29 18.08
CA MET A 1009 -43.12 3.56 18.74
C MET A 1009 -44.60 3.71 19.13
N ARG A 1010 -45.48 2.77 18.75
CA ARG A 1010 -46.87 2.78 19.21
C ARG A 1010 -46.93 2.46 20.70
N PRO A 1011 -47.68 3.23 21.50
CA PRO A 1011 -47.87 2.89 22.90
C PRO A 1011 -48.49 1.51 23.02
N THR A 1012 -47.89 0.67 23.87
CA THR A 1012 -48.49 -0.60 24.31
C THR A 1012 -49.66 -0.27 25.21
N ASN A 1013 -50.88 -0.31 24.66
CA ASN A 1013 -52.13 -0.14 25.40
C ASN A 1013 -52.35 -1.26 26.41
#